data_AF-A0A0C9M9R8-F1
#
_entry.id   AF-A0A0C9M9R8-F1
#
_cell.length_a   1.000
_cell.length_b   1.000
_cell.length_c   1.000
_cell.angle_alpha   90.00
_cell.angle_beta   90.00
_cell.angle_gamma   90.00
#
_symmetry.space_group_name_H-M   'P 1'
#
loop_
_entity.id
_entity.type
_entity.pdbx_description
1 polymer ?
#
loop_
_entity_poly.entity_id
_entity_poly.type
_entity_poly.pdbx_seq_one_letter_code
_entity_poly.pdbx_strand_id
1 'polypeptide(L)'
;MVDKTHQDLKNTDTVLEKPMAKTPSSPTAVAVSPAATVAAATIPATTAAATSPPLTEVSPVSNASKPLITDEKAMFKAILPENSELETEKLGSYHWHIKDWKALETKAHSPVFEVNGFPWRILLFPKGNNQKKSVSVYLEVANPKERGIADDWHTCAQFALAISNPEDPSSYYSNTANHRFSSEEVDWGFTRFYDIEDLSQQSATGKGPFLINNSNETVISVFIRVVKDETGVLWHNFVNYDSRKATGYVGIKNQGATCYMNSLLQSLYCTNKFRKAVYEIPTEKDEPTKSVALALQRCFYNLQYSSEPIGTLELTKSFGWDSLDAFMQHDVQEFNRVLQDNLEEKMKGTPADGAISKLFEGKMKSYIKCINVDYESSRVEDYYDIQLNVKGCKNLVDSFDDYITVETLEGDNKYQAEGHGLQDANKGVIFESFPPVLHLQLKRFEYDFMRDTMVKINDRHEFPAEINLDKYCSKADDDGPYDYELHGVLVHSGDISGGHYFALIRPESGDKWFRFDDDRVTPVSKKEVFEENYGDEPLRDGKDLHGLSSPPFLNGTTRVNSVRMMKKFTNAYMLVYIRKSKLNEILGPVGESDIPVHLKRRLDDEKASIEKRKQDRQDMHLNVKVAVVTDESFQDYQGFNLAVFDDRYLEVSPHVQVFKARKTEKISAFKQQLVDHYKLEPERFRLWSILYRQNKTVRVDQVLSPADERQTVEKMRESTCVSTQINGFTKLYLEIADKNQPLTVLRNDQQLLFIKYFDVKAQKFRGLGHIFVSSNEKIGSILPTLVERAGLPKSTSIQLFEEVKPTAIDLLKSDITFRKAEIQHGDIVCFQQTLSQKETDEITKNGLIATVPDYYTSLYNRACILFKPKPNTVSSSSEEVQLTLDRTANYVTVAKALADKLNVEASKIRFTASNSITHQPREIIHYKPGTRLEEMMIGLPKPQDYGQIVSFDNINVPIMFYEVMDVDVADLESKRSITVNIIGPTLRKETKVTALLPRTGSVRQLLDQVVTKGKMDVKDVDKIRLYEAVDGKVTKEFSPDQTVDNVAMDKKAIVYAEPIPKDELEMNQDEDRLIQVVHYHNHPSEFHSIPFRFVAIKGEPFEETKKRLQRRTGLGDMDWKKVKFTVLRNLLAPEPLVTVIDNPAEFELRKARLQEEDALGLDHIDKSSKGRFSSVFEKGIFIRG
;
A
#
# COMPACT_ATOMS: atom_id res chain seq x y z
N MET A 1 -13.53 12.60 -1.53
CA MET A 1 -12.64 12.47 -2.70
C MET A 1 -11.23 12.36 -2.17
N VAL A 2 -10.72 11.13 -2.08
CA VAL A 2 -9.29 10.87 -1.99
C VAL A 2 -9.08 9.74 -2.98
N ASP A 3 -8.39 10.05 -4.06
CA ASP A 3 -7.79 9.05 -4.93
C ASP A 3 -6.29 9.36 -4.93
N LYS A 4 -5.50 8.41 -4.43
CA LYS A 4 -4.05 8.45 -4.36
C LYS A 4 -3.51 7.70 -5.56
N THR A 5 -2.63 8.31 -6.33
CA THR A 5 -1.72 7.59 -7.23
C THR A 5 -0.43 7.27 -6.49
N HIS A 6 -0.09 5.98 -6.44
CA HIS A 6 1.21 5.44 -6.10
C HIS A 6 2.29 5.84 -7.13
N GLN A 7 3.51 6.12 -6.68
CA GLN A 7 4.72 5.53 -7.27
C GLN A 7 5.94 5.68 -6.35
N ASP A 8 6.77 4.63 -6.40
CA ASP A 8 7.79 4.24 -5.45
C ASP A 8 9.10 5.05 -5.46
N LEU A 9 9.75 4.97 -4.30
CA LEU A 9 11.16 5.25 -4.04
C LEU A 9 12.08 4.20 -4.68
N LYS A 10 13.10 4.64 -5.43
CA LYS A 10 14.44 4.00 -5.44
C LYS A 10 15.55 5.05 -5.58
N ASN A 11 16.29 5.19 -4.47
CA ASN A 11 17.68 5.59 -4.23
C ASN A 11 18.49 6.37 -5.29
N THR A 12 18.88 7.59 -4.89
CA THR A 12 20.25 8.11 -4.69
C THR A 12 21.44 7.29 -5.23
N ASP A 13 22.26 7.88 -6.12
CA ASP A 13 23.53 8.51 -5.69
C ASP A 13 24.31 9.23 -6.84
N THR A 14 24.65 10.48 -6.55
CA THR A 14 25.85 11.29 -6.89
C THR A 14 26.62 11.09 -8.23
N VAL A 15 26.69 12.17 -9.02
CA VAL A 15 27.81 12.47 -9.94
C VAL A 15 28.39 13.84 -9.56
N LEU A 16 29.67 13.87 -9.19
CA LEU A 16 30.51 15.06 -9.11
C LEU A 16 31.16 15.32 -10.48
N GLU A 17 31.06 16.56 -10.96
CA GLU A 17 31.77 17.03 -12.15
C GLU A 17 33.22 17.47 -11.86
N LYS A 18 34.02 17.46 -12.95
CA LYS A 18 35.13 18.37 -13.37
C LYS A 18 36.58 17.79 -13.37
N PRO A 19 37.52 18.32 -14.20
CA PRO A 19 37.49 18.43 -15.68
C PRO A 19 38.89 18.24 -16.37
N MET A 20 38.90 18.28 -17.71
CA MET A 20 39.99 18.73 -18.64
C MET A 20 41.35 18.01 -18.70
N ALA A 21 41.74 17.53 -19.90
CA ALA A 21 42.70 18.23 -20.79
C ALA A 21 43.23 17.39 -21.99
N LYS A 22 43.24 18.06 -23.17
CA LYS A 22 44.24 18.02 -24.29
C LYS A 22 44.24 16.90 -25.36
N THR A 23 43.82 17.32 -26.56
CA THR A 23 44.30 16.98 -27.94
C THR A 23 45.79 17.36 -28.17
N PRO A 24 46.53 17.00 -29.28
CA PRO A 24 46.06 16.80 -30.67
C PRO A 24 46.80 15.80 -31.64
N SER A 25 46.21 15.66 -32.85
CA SER A 25 46.78 15.56 -34.23
C SER A 25 47.42 14.28 -34.86
N SER A 26 46.64 13.63 -35.76
CA SER A 26 46.91 13.27 -37.20
C SER A 26 47.96 12.19 -37.61
N PRO A 27 48.02 11.71 -38.88
CA PRO A 27 47.14 10.69 -39.50
C PRO A 27 47.91 9.54 -40.21
N THR A 28 47.43 8.29 -40.20
CA THR A 28 47.81 7.28 -41.22
C THR A 28 46.81 6.12 -41.29
N ALA A 29 46.85 5.38 -42.40
CA ALA A 29 45.73 4.69 -43.02
C ALA A 29 45.71 3.15 -42.86
N VAL A 30 44.56 2.58 -43.26
CA VAL A 30 44.30 1.20 -43.74
C VAL A 30 43.91 0.10 -42.72
N ALA A 31 42.67 -0.38 -42.94
CA ALA A 31 42.11 -1.73 -42.78
C ALA A 31 41.52 -2.22 -41.44
N VAL A 32 40.42 -2.99 -41.64
CA VAL A 32 39.79 -4.04 -40.81
C VAL A 32 38.51 -3.65 -40.03
N SER A 33 37.37 -4.18 -40.50
CA SER A 33 36.07 -4.38 -39.81
C SER A 33 36.18 -5.45 -38.70
N PRO A 34 35.13 -5.76 -37.88
CA PRO A 34 33.91 -5.03 -37.49
C PRO A 34 33.69 -5.05 -35.94
N ALA A 35 32.74 -4.25 -35.39
CA ALA A 35 31.79 -4.66 -34.33
C ALA A 35 31.18 -3.47 -33.53
N ALA A 36 29.87 -3.61 -33.28
CA ALA A 36 29.11 -3.16 -32.11
C ALA A 36 29.01 -1.65 -31.80
N THR A 37 27.89 -1.05 -32.20
CA THR A 37 27.31 0.13 -31.54
C THR A 37 25.93 -0.23 -31.01
N VAL A 38 25.77 -0.09 -29.69
CA VAL A 38 24.51 -0.21 -28.96
C VAL A 38 23.70 1.06 -29.22
N ALA A 39 22.53 0.91 -29.85
CA ALA A 39 21.55 1.98 -30.02
C ALA A 39 20.32 1.68 -29.16
N ALA A 40 19.84 2.74 -28.52
CA ALA A 40 18.80 2.78 -27.52
C ALA A 40 17.44 2.25 -28.01
N ALA A 41 16.80 1.44 -27.17
CA ALA A 41 15.45 0.95 -27.36
C ALA A 41 14.42 1.97 -26.82
N THR A 42 13.51 2.36 -27.70
CA THR A 42 12.25 3.04 -27.42
C THR A 42 11.20 1.99 -27.02
N ILE A 43 10.47 2.21 -25.92
CA ILE A 43 9.36 1.34 -25.48
C ILE A 43 8.03 1.92 -25.98
N PRO A 44 7.23 1.18 -26.78
CA PRO A 44 5.80 1.40 -26.93
C PRO A 44 4.97 0.47 -26.03
N ALA A 45 3.76 0.93 -25.71
CA ALA A 45 2.79 0.35 -24.81
C ALA A 45 2.37 -1.10 -25.13
N THR A 46 2.26 -1.92 -24.09
CA THR A 46 1.81 -3.32 -24.14
C THR A 46 0.29 -3.44 -23.92
N THR A 47 -0.43 -3.77 -24.99
CA THR A 47 -1.69 -4.50 -24.96
C THR A 47 -1.40 -5.98 -24.65
N ALA A 48 -2.01 -6.54 -23.61
CA ALA A 48 -1.80 -7.91 -23.18
C ALA A 48 -2.36 -8.92 -24.21
N ALA A 49 -1.48 -9.43 -25.08
CA ALA A 49 -1.71 -10.64 -25.85
C ALA A 49 -1.27 -11.85 -24.99
N ALA A 50 -2.15 -12.85 -24.88
CA ALA A 50 -1.89 -14.11 -24.21
C ALA A 50 -0.63 -14.79 -24.78
N THR A 51 0.40 -14.94 -23.97
CA THR A 51 1.61 -15.68 -24.30
C THR A 51 1.37 -17.18 -24.10
N SER A 52 1.46 -17.92 -25.19
CA SER A 52 1.46 -19.38 -25.25
C SER A 52 2.54 -20.01 -24.35
N PRO A 53 2.28 -21.13 -23.64
CA PRO A 53 3.27 -21.83 -22.83
C PRO A 53 4.30 -22.58 -23.71
N PRO A 54 5.53 -22.82 -23.22
CA PRO A 54 6.55 -23.54 -23.98
C PRO A 54 6.27 -25.06 -24.02
N LEU A 55 6.69 -25.69 -25.11
CA LEU A 55 6.62 -27.12 -25.40
C LEU A 55 7.40 -27.94 -24.36
N THR A 56 6.77 -28.94 -23.75
CA THR A 56 7.44 -29.99 -22.97
C THR A 56 7.79 -31.17 -23.89
N GLU A 57 9.09 -31.42 -24.09
CA GLU A 57 9.57 -32.71 -24.56
C GLU A 57 9.39 -33.77 -23.47
N VAL A 58 8.71 -34.86 -23.81
CA VAL A 58 8.58 -36.05 -22.95
C VAL A 58 9.67 -37.04 -23.38
N SER A 59 10.61 -37.33 -22.48
CA SER A 59 11.58 -38.44 -22.65
C SER A 59 10.87 -39.79 -22.50
N PRO A 60 11.25 -40.84 -23.26
CA PRO A 60 10.44 -42.03 -23.42
C PRO A 60 10.62 -43.02 -22.27
N VAL A 61 9.50 -43.50 -21.72
CA VAL A 61 9.44 -44.69 -20.87
C VAL A 61 8.63 -45.77 -21.60
N SER A 62 9.29 -46.91 -21.81
CA SER A 62 8.83 -48.28 -22.16
C SER A 62 8.00 -48.53 -23.44
N ASN A 63 8.44 -49.56 -24.17
CA ASN A 63 7.89 -50.09 -25.43
C ASN A 63 6.42 -50.55 -25.30
N ALA A 64 5.47 -49.65 -25.53
CA ALA A 64 4.12 -49.99 -26.00
C ALA A 64 3.97 -49.48 -27.43
N SER A 65 3.51 -50.32 -28.36
CA SER A 65 3.26 -49.93 -29.75
C SER A 65 2.29 -48.74 -29.80
N LYS A 66 2.71 -47.62 -30.40
CA LYS A 66 1.86 -46.45 -30.63
C LYS A 66 0.57 -46.88 -31.36
N PRO A 67 -0.64 -46.52 -30.86
CA PRO A 67 -1.89 -46.93 -31.48
C PRO A 67 -2.02 -46.35 -32.88
N LEU A 68 -2.72 -47.05 -33.78
CA LEU A 68 -3.02 -46.52 -35.11
C LEU A 68 -4.08 -45.43 -35.00
N ILE A 69 -3.93 -44.33 -35.73
CA ILE A 69 -4.88 -43.21 -35.67
C ILE A 69 -6.31 -43.60 -36.10
N THR A 70 -6.44 -44.68 -36.86
CA THR A 70 -7.72 -45.27 -37.31
C THR A 70 -8.39 -46.15 -36.25
N ASP A 71 -7.69 -46.56 -35.19
CA ASP A 71 -8.27 -47.29 -34.06
C ASP A 71 -8.74 -46.29 -32.99
N GLU A 72 -9.97 -45.81 -33.16
CA GLU A 72 -10.56 -44.78 -32.29
C GLU A 72 -10.55 -45.18 -30.82
N LYS A 73 -10.82 -46.45 -30.50
CA LYS A 73 -10.87 -46.93 -29.11
C LYS A 73 -9.48 -46.89 -28.48
N ALA A 74 -8.47 -47.37 -29.20
CA ALA A 74 -7.09 -47.30 -28.72
C ALA A 74 -6.59 -45.85 -28.62
N MET A 75 -7.00 -44.98 -29.55
CA MET A 75 -6.70 -43.55 -29.53
C MET A 75 -7.32 -42.86 -28.31
N PHE A 76 -8.62 -42.98 -28.06
CA PHE A 76 -9.23 -42.41 -26.85
C PHE A 76 -8.51 -42.88 -25.59
N LYS A 77 -8.18 -44.18 -25.47
CA LYS A 77 -7.45 -44.69 -24.31
C LYS A 77 -6.04 -44.10 -24.16
N ALA A 78 -5.34 -43.85 -25.26
CA ALA A 78 -3.95 -43.40 -25.25
C ALA A 78 -3.78 -41.89 -25.12
N ILE A 79 -4.58 -41.10 -25.84
CA ILE A 79 -4.43 -39.63 -25.93
C ILE A 79 -5.47 -38.86 -25.13
N LEU A 80 -6.62 -39.46 -24.80
CA LEU A 80 -7.65 -38.86 -23.96
C LEU A 80 -8.08 -39.88 -22.87
N PRO A 81 -7.15 -40.30 -21.97
CA PRO A 81 -7.46 -41.34 -20.99
C PRO A 81 -8.68 -40.96 -20.16
N GLU A 82 -9.50 -41.96 -19.79
CA GLU A 82 -10.67 -41.72 -18.93
C GLU A 82 -10.23 -41.10 -17.60
N ASN A 83 -10.90 -40.01 -17.23
CA ASN A 83 -10.76 -39.41 -15.93
C ASN A 83 -11.97 -39.83 -15.10
N SER A 84 -11.75 -40.61 -14.03
CA SER A 84 -12.81 -41.03 -13.11
C SER A 84 -13.55 -39.87 -12.46
N GLU A 85 -12.99 -38.66 -12.52
CA GLU A 85 -13.54 -37.43 -11.94
C GLU A 85 -14.49 -36.69 -12.89
N LEU A 86 -14.54 -37.05 -14.18
CA LEU A 86 -15.33 -36.35 -15.19
C LEU A 86 -16.27 -37.33 -15.90
N GLU A 87 -17.57 -37.15 -15.72
CA GLU A 87 -18.58 -37.96 -16.39
C GLU A 87 -18.60 -37.65 -17.90
N THR A 88 -18.42 -38.69 -18.72
CA THR A 88 -18.46 -38.57 -20.18
C THR A 88 -19.90 -38.68 -20.68
N GLU A 89 -20.40 -37.63 -21.34
CA GLU A 89 -21.71 -37.68 -22.00
C GLU A 89 -21.62 -38.38 -23.35
N LYS A 90 -20.61 -38.03 -24.16
CA LYS A 90 -20.47 -38.54 -25.51
C LYS A 90 -19.01 -38.55 -25.98
N LEU A 91 -18.64 -39.62 -26.67
CA LEU A 91 -17.43 -39.69 -27.49
C LEU A 91 -17.80 -39.50 -28.96
N GLY A 92 -16.95 -38.78 -29.70
CA GLY A 92 -17.07 -38.62 -31.14
C GLY A 92 -15.71 -38.39 -31.80
N SER A 93 -15.56 -38.87 -33.02
CA SER A 93 -14.36 -38.71 -33.85
C SER A 93 -14.77 -38.20 -35.22
N TYR A 94 -13.88 -37.46 -35.87
CA TYR A 94 -14.08 -37.04 -37.24
C TYR A 94 -12.74 -36.92 -37.96
N HIS A 95 -12.68 -37.37 -39.21
CA HIS A 95 -11.46 -37.42 -40.02
C HIS A 95 -11.67 -36.63 -41.32
N TRP A 96 -10.98 -35.50 -41.45
CA TRP A 96 -11.04 -34.66 -42.65
C TRP A 96 -9.89 -34.99 -43.60
N HIS A 97 -10.20 -35.68 -44.69
CA HIS A 97 -9.25 -36.01 -45.75
C HIS A 97 -9.05 -34.82 -46.70
N ILE A 98 -7.82 -34.29 -46.70
CA ILE A 98 -7.38 -33.19 -47.55
C ILE A 98 -6.63 -33.80 -48.74
N LYS A 99 -7.24 -33.72 -49.93
CA LYS A 99 -6.70 -34.30 -51.18
C LYS A 99 -5.59 -33.47 -51.83
N ASP A 100 -5.48 -32.19 -51.47
CA ASP A 100 -4.41 -31.32 -51.96
C ASP A 100 -4.10 -30.25 -50.92
N TRP A 101 -3.05 -30.48 -50.13
CA TRP A 101 -2.61 -29.56 -49.08
C TRP A 101 -2.15 -28.21 -49.65
N LYS A 102 -1.53 -28.20 -50.83
CA LYS A 102 -0.92 -26.99 -51.43
C LYS A 102 -1.99 -26.07 -52.03
N ALA A 103 -3.12 -26.62 -52.44
CA ALA A 103 -4.26 -25.87 -52.95
C ALA A 103 -5.05 -25.13 -51.84
N LEU A 104 -4.80 -25.40 -50.56
CA LEU A 104 -5.54 -24.74 -49.48
C LEU A 104 -5.24 -23.23 -49.39
N GLU A 105 -6.31 -22.46 -49.19
CA GLU A 105 -6.25 -21.03 -48.90
C GLU A 105 -5.63 -20.76 -47.52
N THR A 106 -5.43 -19.48 -47.17
CA THR A 106 -4.86 -19.10 -45.85
C THR A 106 -5.72 -19.51 -44.67
N LYS A 107 -7.02 -19.73 -44.89
CA LYS A 107 -8.00 -20.21 -43.90
C LYS A 107 -8.90 -21.25 -44.59
N ALA A 108 -9.11 -22.41 -43.97
CA ALA A 108 -9.97 -23.46 -44.48
C ALA A 108 -10.82 -24.06 -43.35
N HIS A 109 -12.01 -24.55 -43.69
CA HIS A 109 -12.89 -25.25 -42.75
C HIS A 109 -13.19 -26.65 -43.27
N SER A 110 -13.28 -27.62 -42.35
CA SER A 110 -13.84 -28.93 -42.69
C SER A 110 -15.37 -28.84 -42.90
N PRO A 111 -15.98 -29.86 -43.51
CA PRO A 111 -17.41 -30.10 -43.35
C PRO A 111 -17.83 -30.15 -41.87
N VAL A 112 -19.08 -29.79 -41.60
CA VAL A 112 -19.65 -29.83 -40.25
C VAL A 112 -20.04 -31.26 -39.89
N PHE A 113 -19.71 -31.69 -38.67
CA PHE A 113 -20.08 -32.96 -38.08
C PHE A 113 -20.74 -32.75 -36.71
N GLU A 114 -21.47 -33.74 -36.20
CA GLU A 114 -22.29 -33.56 -34.98
C GLU A 114 -21.82 -34.50 -33.86
N VAL A 115 -21.58 -33.92 -32.68
CA VAL A 115 -21.26 -34.67 -31.45
C VAL A 115 -22.03 -34.01 -30.30
N ASN A 116 -22.81 -34.81 -29.57
CA ASN A 116 -23.65 -34.36 -28.46
C ASN A 116 -24.62 -33.20 -28.83
N GLY A 117 -25.16 -33.20 -30.05
CA GLY A 117 -26.08 -32.16 -30.53
C GLY A 117 -25.43 -30.85 -30.97
N PHE A 118 -24.10 -30.74 -30.90
CA PHE A 118 -23.38 -29.54 -31.34
C PHE A 118 -22.77 -29.70 -32.75
N PRO A 119 -22.87 -28.67 -33.61
CA PRO A 119 -22.33 -28.68 -34.98
C PRO A 119 -20.84 -28.32 -35.00
N TRP A 120 -19.96 -29.30 -34.87
CA TRP A 120 -18.52 -29.09 -34.86
C TRP A 120 -17.92 -28.98 -36.27
N ARG A 121 -16.82 -28.26 -36.42
CA ARG A 121 -15.94 -28.28 -37.59
C ARG A 121 -14.49 -28.03 -37.18
N ILE A 122 -13.57 -28.42 -38.05
CA ILE A 122 -12.15 -28.12 -37.91
C ILE A 122 -11.86 -26.80 -38.64
N LEU A 123 -11.24 -25.86 -37.95
CA LEU A 123 -10.73 -24.60 -38.51
C LEU A 123 -9.21 -24.71 -38.68
N LEU A 124 -8.74 -24.58 -39.92
CA LEU A 124 -7.35 -24.77 -40.30
C LEU A 124 -6.76 -23.49 -40.90
N PHE A 125 -5.56 -23.12 -40.44
CA PHE A 125 -4.70 -22.15 -41.10
C PHE A 125 -3.43 -22.87 -41.57
N PRO A 126 -3.38 -23.37 -42.81
CA PRO A 126 -2.27 -24.20 -43.30
C PRO A 126 -0.97 -23.40 -43.48
N LYS A 127 -1.08 -22.07 -43.59
CA LYS A 127 0.04 -21.10 -43.66
C LYS A 127 0.26 -20.35 -42.34
N GLY A 128 -0.44 -20.77 -41.29
CA GLY A 128 -0.40 -20.21 -39.94
C GLY A 128 -1.32 -18.99 -39.70
N ASN A 129 -1.72 -18.82 -38.43
CA ASN A 129 -2.58 -17.73 -37.96
C ASN A 129 -1.71 -16.64 -37.27
N ASN A 130 -1.44 -15.53 -37.97
CA ASN A 130 -0.51 -14.45 -37.56
C ASN A 130 0.97 -14.86 -37.37
N GLN A 131 1.32 -16.14 -37.56
CA GLN A 131 2.68 -16.67 -37.46
C GLN A 131 2.99 -17.53 -38.69
N LYS A 132 4.08 -17.25 -39.41
CA LYS A 132 4.32 -17.83 -40.75
C LYS A 132 5.02 -19.20 -40.77
N LYS A 133 5.39 -19.76 -39.61
CA LYS A 133 6.24 -20.96 -39.51
C LYS A 133 5.51 -22.22 -39.05
N SER A 134 4.26 -22.12 -38.61
CA SER A 134 3.54 -23.26 -38.05
C SER A 134 2.11 -23.30 -38.57
N VAL A 135 1.61 -24.52 -38.79
CA VAL A 135 0.19 -24.78 -39.03
C VAL A 135 -0.57 -24.46 -37.74
N SER A 136 -1.73 -23.85 -37.88
CA SER A 136 -2.66 -23.66 -36.77
C SER A 136 -3.93 -24.48 -37.00
N VAL A 137 -4.37 -25.23 -35.99
CA VAL A 137 -5.56 -26.08 -36.07
C VAL A 137 -6.43 -25.85 -34.84
N TYR A 138 -7.72 -25.61 -35.07
CA TYR A 138 -8.72 -25.33 -34.06
C TYR A 138 -9.95 -26.22 -34.26
N LEU A 139 -10.63 -26.51 -33.16
CA LEU A 139 -11.98 -27.06 -33.14
C LEU A 139 -12.95 -25.90 -32.94
N GLU A 140 -14.02 -25.84 -33.74
CA GLU A 140 -14.98 -24.74 -33.76
C GLU A 140 -16.43 -25.27 -33.79
N VAL A 141 -17.32 -24.60 -33.06
CA VAL A 141 -18.78 -24.80 -33.18
C VAL A 141 -19.33 -23.92 -34.31
N ALA A 142 -19.75 -24.55 -35.39
CA ALA A 142 -20.17 -23.92 -36.63
C ALA A 142 -21.57 -23.28 -36.53
N ASN A 143 -21.63 -21.95 -36.65
CA ASN A 143 -22.85 -21.15 -36.80
C ASN A 143 -24.00 -21.56 -35.85
N PRO A 144 -23.81 -21.54 -34.51
CA PRO A 144 -24.82 -22.03 -33.55
C PRO A 144 -26.17 -21.31 -33.69
N LYS A 145 -26.16 -19.99 -33.95
CA LYS A 145 -27.37 -19.15 -34.14
C LYS A 145 -28.23 -19.61 -35.32
N GLU A 146 -27.61 -19.91 -36.45
CA GLU A 146 -28.31 -20.35 -37.67
C GLU A 146 -28.92 -21.75 -37.53
N ARG A 147 -28.46 -22.52 -36.53
CA ARG A 147 -28.95 -23.86 -36.20
C ARG A 147 -29.92 -23.91 -35.02
N GLY A 148 -30.40 -22.75 -34.55
CA GLY A 148 -31.42 -22.66 -33.50
C GLY A 148 -30.90 -22.88 -32.08
N ILE A 149 -29.59 -22.80 -31.87
CA ILE A 149 -28.99 -22.85 -30.52
C ILE A 149 -29.08 -21.44 -29.91
N ALA A 150 -29.68 -21.33 -28.71
CA ALA A 150 -29.84 -20.07 -27.98
C ALA A 150 -28.50 -19.49 -27.50
N ASP A 151 -28.38 -18.17 -27.36
CA ASP A 151 -27.11 -17.45 -27.10
C ASP A 151 -26.45 -17.78 -25.74
N ASP A 152 -27.13 -18.48 -24.84
CA ASP A 152 -26.64 -18.91 -23.53
C ASP A 152 -26.11 -20.36 -23.49
N TRP A 153 -25.88 -20.96 -24.66
CA TRP A 153 -25.32 -22.31 -24.76
C TRP A 153 -23.87 -22.42 -24.28
N HIS A 154 -23.52 -23.59 -23.74
CA HIS A 154 -22.13 -23.99 -23.53
C HIS A 154 -21.98 -25.51 -23.66
N THR A 155 -20.75 -25.97 -23.94
CA THR A 155 -20.39 -27.39 -23.87
C THR A 155 -18.92 -27.55 -23.47
N CYS A 156 -18.66 -28.46 -22.54
CA CYS A 156 -17.31 -28.76 -22.07
C CYS A 156 -16.78 -29.98 -22.80
N ALA A 157 -15.67 -29.84 -23.53
CA ALA A 157 -15.08 -30.93 -24.28
C ALA A 157 -13.59 -31.09 -24.00
N GLN A 158 -13.16 -32.33 -23.74
CA GLN A 158 -11.79 -32.75 -23.94
C GLN A 158 -11.65 -33.16 -25.39
N PHE A 159 -10.67 -32.63 -26.11
CA PHE A 159 -10.48 -32.97 -27.50
C PHE A 159 -9.01 -33.09 -27.86
N ALA A 160 -8.76 -33.86 -28.91
CA ALA A 160 -7.45 -34.00 -29.51
C ALA A 160 -7.54 -33.71 -30.99
N LEU A 161 -6.63 -32.88 -31.48
CA LEU A 161 -6.44 -32.63 -32.90
C LEU A 161 -5.19 -33.40 -33.33
N ALA A 162 -5.27 -34.06 -34.48
CA ALA A 162 -4.18 -34.86 -35.02
C ALA A 162 -4.05 -34.64 -36.53
N ILE A 163 -2.81 -34.58 -37.01
CA ILE A 163 -2.49 -34.63 -38.44
C ILE A 163 -1.79 -35.96 -38.73
N SER A 164 -2.17 -36.63 -39.80
CA SER A 164 -1.67 -37.97 -40.12
C SER A 164 -1.52 -38.23 -41.61
N ASN A 165 -0.64 -39.16 -41.93
CA ASN A 165 -0.50 -39.67 -43.28
C ASN A 165 -1.68 -40.60 -43.65
N PRO A 166 -2.36 -40.40 -44.79
CA PRO A 166 -3.43 -41.29 -45.23
C PRO A 166 -2.95 -42.71 -45.58
N GLU A 167 -1.68 -42.89 -45.96
CA GLU A 167 -1.10 -44.18 -46.36
C GLU A 167 -0.41 -44.91 -45.19
N ASP A 168 -0.06 -44.19 -44.13
CA ASP A 168 0.55 -44.75 -42.92
C ASP A 168 -0.17 -44.25 -41.64
N PRO A 169 -1.17 -45.00 -41.15
CA PRO A 169 -1.91 -44.66 -39.93
C PRO A 169 -1.08 -44.64 -38.63
N SER A 170 0.18 -45.11 -38.65
CA SER A 170 1.10 -45.01 -37.51
C SER A 170 1.88 -43.68 -37.48
N SER A 171 1.97 -43.01 -38.64
CA SER A 171 2.63 -41.72 -38.83
C SER A 171 1.64 -40.57 -38.61
N TYR A 172 1.60 -40.08 -37.37
CA TYR A 172 0.78 -38.95 -36.98
C TYR A 172 1.40 -38.12 -35.84
N TYR A 173 1.01 -36.86 -35.78
CA TYR A 173 1.25 -35.94 -34.67
C TYR A 173 -0.09 -35.50 -34.09
N SER A 174 -0.23 -35.47 -32.77
CA SER A 174 -1.46 -35.08 -32.09
C SER A 174 -1.19 -34.22 -30.86
N ASN A 175 -2.12 -33.31 -30.57
CA ASN A 175 -2.11 -32.51 -29.35
C ASN A 175 -3.52 -32.47 -28.74
N THR A 176 -3.60 -32.37 -27.41
CA THR A 176 -4.84 -32.51 -26.63
C THR A 176 -5.12 -31.24 -25.85
N ALA A 177 -6.39 -30.86 -25.73
CA ALA A 177 -6.84 -29.72 -24.96
C ALA A 177 -8.20 -30.01 -24.31
N ASN A 178 -8.53 -29.25 -23.26
CA ASN A 178 -9.85 -29.24 -22.64
C ASN A 178 -10.36 -27.81 -22.69
N HIS A 179 -11.63 -27.61 -23.03
CA HIS A 179 -12.18 -26.27 -23.14
C HIS A 179 -13.70 -26.24 -22.96
N ARG A 180 -14.22 -25.08 -22.53
CA ARG A 180 -15.65 -24.77 -22.49
C ARG A 180 -16.00 -23.89 -23.70
N PHE A 181 -16.64 -24.48 -24.69
CA PHE A 181 -17.14 -23.75 -25.85
C PHE A 181 -18.43 -23.03 -25.48
N SER A 182 -18.61 -21.80 -25.95
CA SER A 182 -19.76 -20.93 -25.67
C SER A 182 -20.03 -19.97 -26.82
N SER A 183 -21.05 -19.11 -26.68
CA SER A 183 -21.33 -18.05 -27.65
C SER A 183 -20.25 -16.97 -27.73
N GLU A 184 -19.46 -16.76 -26.67
CA GLU A 184 -18.32 -15.83 -26.66
C GLU A 184 -17.04 -16.49 -27.21
N GLU A 185 -16.81 -17.76 -26.86
CA GLU A 185 -15.64 -18.56 -27.26
C GLU A 185 -16.10 -19.78 -28.06
N VAL A 186 -16.31 -19.58 -29.37
CA VAL A 186 -16.85 -20.62 -30.27
C VAL A 186 -15.78 -21.57 -30.82
N ASP A 187 -14.50 -21.21 -30.72
CA ASP A 187 -13.37 -22.00 -31.20
C ASP A 187 -12.20 -22.05 -30.22
N TRP A 188 -11.50 -23.18 -30.20
CA TRP A 188 -10.30 -23.38 -29.37
C TRP A 188 -9.34 -24.36 -30.02
N GLY A 189 -8.04 -24.17 -29.81
CA GLY A 189 -7.03 -25.01 -30.43
C GLY A 189 -5.61 -24.47 -30.32
N PHE A 190 -4.81 -24.75 -31.34
CA PHE A 190 -3.36 -24.60 -31.27
C PHE A 190 -2.85 -23.69 -32.39
N THR A 191 -2.41 -22.49 -32.02
CA THR A 191 -1.80 -21.54 -32.97
C THR A 191 -0.46 -22.04 -33.52
N ARG A 192 0.30 -22.81 -32.74
CA ARG A 192 1.55 -23.48 -33.15
C ARG A 192 1.37 -24.99 -33.05
N PHE A 193 0.64 -25.58 -33.98
CA PHE A 193 0.32 -27.00 -33.94
C PHE A 193 1.48 -27.86 -34.45
N TYR A 194 2.01 -27.57 -35.65
CA TYR A 194 3.17 -28.28 -36.23
C TYR A 194 3.96 -27.35 -37.17
N ASP A 195 5.26 -27.57 -37.32
CA ASP A 195 6.09 -26.76 -38.23
C ASP A 195 5.74 -27.04 -39.70
N ILE A 196 5.58 -25.98 -40.50
CA ILE A 196 5.19 -26.11 -41.91
C ILE A 196 6.28 -26.78 -42.75
N GLU A 197 7.56 -26.52 -42.43
CA GLU A 197 8.71 -27.08 -43.15
C GLU A 197 8.82 -28.60 -42.94
N ASP A 198 8.45 -29.08 -41.75
CA ASP A 198 8.54 -30.49 -41.34
C ASP A 198 7.36 -31.35 -41.83
N LEU A 199 6.31 -30.76 -42.42
CA LEU A 199 5.13 -31.53 -42.89
C LEU A 199 5.44 -32.48 -44.06
N SER A 200 6.38 -32.07 -44.92
CA SER A 200 6.69 -32.74 -46.19
C SER A 200 8.15 -33.20 -46.29
N GLN A 201 8.99 -32.81 -45.34
CA GLN A 201 10.40 -33.17 -45.28
C GLN A 201 10.72 -33.78 -43.92
N GLN A 202 11.55 -34.82 -43.92
CA GLN A 202 12.22 -35.25 -42.69
C GLN A 202 13.12 -34.08 -42.27
N SER A 203 12.73 -33.34 -41.23
CA SER A 203 13.54 -32.25 -40.66
C SER A 203 15.02 -32.63 -40.58
N ALA A 204 15.93 -31.67 -40.70
CA ALA A 204 17.39 -31.87 -40.68
C ALA A 204 17.96 -32.60 -39.42
N THR A 205 17.10 -32.98 -38.47
CA THR A 205 17.38 -33.76 -37.25
C THR A 205 16.97 -35.25 -37.32
N GLY A 206 16.23 -35.67 -38.35
CA GLY A 206 15.87 -37.08 -38.58
C GLY A 206 14.81 -37.69 -37.64
N LYS A 207 14.00 -36.88 -36.95
CA LYS A 207 13.11 -37.35 -35.85
C LYS A 207 11.62 -36.92 -35.93
N GLY A 208 11.05 -36.67 -37.11
CA GLY A 208 9.62 -36.32 -37.27
C GLY A 208 8.82 -37.33 -38.13
N PRO A 209 7.50 -37.54 -37.89
CA PRO A 209 6.64 -38.36 -38.74
C PRO A 209 6.41 -37.73 -40.12
N PHE A 210 6.24 -38.54 -41.18
CA PHE A 210 5.90 -38.06 -42.52
C PHE A 210 4.39 -37.87 -42.63
N LEU A 211 3.91 -36.62 -42.68
CA LEU A 211 2.49 -36.30 -42.44
C LEU A 211 1.70 -35.95 -43.72
N ILE A 212 2.37 -35.47 -44.76
CA ILE A 212 1.81 -35.27 -46.10
C ILE A 212 2.41 -36.34 -47.01
N ASN A 213 1.57 -37.14 -47.69
CA ASN A 213 2.07 -38.18 -48.59
C ASN A 213 2.65 -37.60 -49.91
N ASN A 214 3.22 -38.45 -50.75
CA ASN A 214 3.79 -38.05 -52.04
C ASN A 214 2.75 -37.48 -53.02
N SER A 215 1.46 -37.80 -52.82
CA SER A 215 0.33 -37.27 -53.58
C SER A 215 -0.18 -35.92 -53.04
N ASN A 216 0.53 -35.32 -52.07
CA ASN A 216 0.17 -34.06 -51.42
C ASN A 216 -1.13 -34.11 -50.58
N GLU A 217 -1.48 -35.30 -50.10
CA GLU A 217 -2.65 -35.57 -49.27
C GLU A 217 -2.29 -35.70 -47.79
N THR A 218 -3.22 -35.33 -46.91
CA THR A 218 -3.11 -35.52 -45.47
C THR A 218 -4.50 -35.70 -44.84
N VAL A 219 -4.57 -36.20 -43.61
CA VAL A 219 -5.82 -36.30 -42.86
C VAL A 219 -5.68 -35.52 -41.56
N ILE A 220 -6.62 -34.60 -41.30
CA ILE A 220 -6.76 -33.96 -40.00
C ILE A 220 -7.89 -34.64 -39.25
N SER A 221 -7.56 -35.24 -38.13
CA SER A 221 -8.50 -35.97 -37.28
C SER A 221 -8.78 -35.19 -36.00
N VAL A 222 -10.01 -35.27 -35.51
CA VAL A 222 -10.40 -34.78 -34.20
C VAL A 222 -11.05 -35.89 -33.40
N PHE A 223 -10.67 -36.03 -32.15
CA PHE A 223 -11.29 -36.91 -31.16
C PHE A 223 -11.86 -36.04 -30.06
N ILE A 224 -13.14 -36.16 -29.75
CA ILE A 224 -13.86 -35.31 -28.81
C ILE A 224 -14.53 -36.20 -27.76
N ARG A 225 -14.29 -35.89 -26.49
CA ARG A 225 -15.05 -36.36 -25.34
C ARG A 225 -15.79 -35.17 -24.75
N VAL A 226 -17.11 -35.16 -24.91
CA VAL A 226 -17.97 -34.19 -24.25
C VAL A 226 -18.19 -34.64 -22.81
N VAL A 227 -17.95 -33.72 -21.88
CA VAL A 227 -17.97 -33.93 -20.43
C VAL A 227 -19.16 -33.19 -19.86
N LYS A 228 -19.86 -33.85 -18.93
CA LYS A 228 -20.98 -33.29 -18.20
C LYS A 228 -20.48 -32.21 -17.24
N ASP A 229 -20.99 -30.99 -17.36
CA ASP A 229 -20.70 -29.89 -16.45
C ASP A 229 -21.73 -29.85 -15.31
N GLU A 230 -21.45 -30.56 -14.21
CA GLU A 230 -22.37 -30.61 -13.06
C GLU A 230 -22.47 -29.29 -12.29
N THR A 231 -21.42 -28.47 -12.33
CA THR A 231 -21.35 -27.20 -11.57
C THR A 231 -21.78 -26.00 -12.41
N GLY A 232 -21.89 -26.16 -13.72
CA GLY A 232 -22.19 -25.08 -14.68
C GLY A 232 -21.02 -24.12 -14.89
N VAL A 233 -19.86 -24.37 -14.27
CA VAL A 233 -18.65 -23.52 -14.34
C VAL A 233 -17.38 -24.32 -14.67
N LEU A 234 -17.50 -25.58 -15.08
CA LEU A 234 -16.35 -26.38 -15.51
C LEU A 234 -15.60 -25.66 -16.64
N TRP A 235 -14.29 -25.43 -16.42
CA TRP A 235 -13.38 -24.71 -17.33
C TRP A 235 -13.83 -23.30 -17.73
N HIS A 236 -14.69 -22.66 -16.94
CA HIS A 236 -15.14 -21.28 -17.18
C HIS A 236 -14.00 -20.27 -16.93
N ASN A 237 -13.86 -19.26 -17.79
CA ASN A 237 -12.81 -18.22 -17.68
C ASN A 237 -13.19 -17.06 -16.73
N PHE A 238 -14.47 -17.01 -16.31
CA PHE A 238 -15.11 -16.06 -15.41
C PHE A 238 -15.22 -14.62 -15.91
N VAL A 239 -14.96 -14.39 -17.21
CA VAL A 239 -15.31 -13.15 -17.87
C VAL A 239 -16.84 -13.05 -17.90
N ASN A 240 -17.40 -11.87 -17.57
CA ASN A 240 -18.85 -11.61 -17.51
C ASN A 240 -19.67 -12.55 -16.60
N TYR A 241 -19.04 -13.21 -15.63
CA TYR A 241 -19.74 -14.12 -14.72
C TYR A 241 -20.55 -13.35 -13.66
N ASP A 242 -21.87 -13.52 -13.68
CA ASP A 242 -22.80 -12.98 -12.69
C ASP A 242 -23.11 -14.03 -11.62
N SER A 243 -22.51 -13.85 -10.43
CA SER A 243 -22.69 -14.77 -9.30
C SER A 243 -24.15 -14.89 -8.87
N ARG A 244 -24.92 -13.79 -8.89
CA ARG A 244 -26.33 -13.81 -8.46
C ARG A 244 -27.18 -14.56 -9.46
N LYS A 245 -26.99 -14.33 -10.76
CA LYS A 245 -27.73 -15.05 -11.80
C LYS A 245 -27.42 -16.56 -11.79
N ALA A 246 -26.16 -16.93 -11.56
CA ALA A 246 -25.73 -18.33 -11.56
C ALA A 246 -26.10 -19.09 -10.27
N THR A 247 -26.03 -18.44 -9.10
CA THR A 247 -26.11 -19.13 -7.80
C THR A 247 -27.23 -18.62 -6.89
N GLY A 248 -27.78 -17.44 -7.14
CA GLY A 248 -28.68 -16.72 -6.23
C GLY A 248 -27.96 -15.86 -5.18
N TYR A 249 -26.63 -16.01 -5.02
CA TYR A 249 -25.83 -15.32 -4.00
C TYR A 249 -24.79 -14.38 -4.62
N VAL A 250 -24.27 -13.46 -3.80
CA VAL A 250 -23.19 -12.53 -4.21
C VAL A 250 -22.01 -12.59 -3.26
N GLY A 251 -20.83 -12.28 -3.79
CA GLY A 251 -19.59 -12.24 -3.04
C GLY A 251 -19.37 -10.95 -2.26
N ILE A 252 -18.26 -10.91 -1.53
CA ILE A 252 -17.74 -9.76 -0.79
C ILE A 252 -16.39 -9.36 -1.39
N LYS A 253 -16.24 -8.10 -1.75
CA LYS A 253 -14.99 -7.56 -2.29
C LYS A 253 -13.87 -7.64 -1.26
N ASN A 254 -12.74 -8.19 -1.67
CA ASN A 254 -11.53 -8.19 -0.87
C ASN A 254 -10.89 -6.79 -0.83
N GLN A 255 -10.53 -6.31 0.36
CA GLN A 255 -9.86 -5.01 0.56
C GLN A 255 -8.32 -5.11 0.53
N GLY A 256 -7.78 -6.31 0.33
CA GLY A 256 -6.34 -6.59 0.36
C GLY A 256 -6.08 -7.98 0.94
N ALA A 257 -6.16 -8.09 2.26
CA ALA A 257 -5.95 -9.34 2.99
C ALA A 257 -7.17 -9.77 3.83
N THR A 258 -8.38 -9.34 3.45
CA THR A 258 -9.59 -9.51 4.27
C THR A 258 -10.38 -10.79 3.98
N CYS A 259 -9.78 -11.78 3.31
CA CYS A 259 -10.47 -13.00 2.86
C CYS A 259 -10.93 -13.89 4.02
N TYR A 260 -10.22 -13.89 5.16
CA TYR A 260 -10.63 -14.58 6.39
C TYR A 260 -11.98 -14.04 6.92
N MET A 261 -12.12 -12.71 6.93
CA MET A 261 -13.34 -12.01 7.33
C MET A 261 -14.46 -12.30 6.33
N ASN A 262 -14.19 -12.23 5.02
CA ASN A 262 -15.18 -12.51 3.98
C ASN A 262 -15.76 -13.93 4.11
N SER A 263 -14.88 -14.92 4.31
CA SER A 263 -15.25 -16.32 4.48
C SER A 263 -16.12 -16.53 5.71
N LEU A 264 -15.75 -15.94 6.85
CA LEU A 264 -16.54 -16.02 8.07
C LEU A 264 -17.90 -15.31 7.94
N LEU A 265 -17.92 -14.11 7.36
CA LEU A 265 -19.16 -13.34 7.18
C LEU A 265 -20.16 -14.08 6.30
N GLN A 266 -19.71 -14.75 5.24
CA GLN A 266 -20.58 -15.59 4.41
C GLN A 266 -21.11 -16.79 5.19
N SER A 267 -20.28 -17.44 6.01
CA SER A 267 -20.69 -18.55 6.88
C SER A 267 -21.76 -18.12 7.89
N LEU A 268 -21.54 -16.98 8.56
CA LEU A 268 -22.50 -16.41 9.51
C LEU A 268 -23.78 -15.92 8.83
N TYR A 269 -23.67 -15.34 7.62
CA TYR A 269 -24.82 -14.90 6.81
C TYR A 269 -25.73 -16.08 6.44
N CYS A 270 -25.13 -17.22 6.05
CA CYS A 270 -25.86 -18.44 5.72
C CYS A 270 -26.46 -19.15 6.93
N THR A 271 -26.05 -18.77 8.15
CA THR A 271 -26.72 -19.18 9.39
C THR A 271 -27.96 -18.28 9.60
N ASN A 272 -29.08 -18.63 8.95
CA ASN A 272 -30.25 -17.73 8.83
C ASN A 272 -30.78 -17.22 10.18
N LYS A 273 -30.83 -18.06 11.22
CA LYS A 273 -31.26 -17.64 12.56
C LYS A 273 -30.32 -16.62 13.20
N PHE A 274 -29.00 -16.72 12.97
CA PHE A 274 -28.05 -15.69 13.37
C PHE A 274 -28.29 -14.38 12.61
N ARG A 275 -28.49 -14.45 11.30
CA ARG A 275 -28.82 -13.27 10.47
C ARG A 275 -30.09 -12.56 10.97
N LYS A 276 -31.14 -13.30 11.34
CA LYS A 276 -32.37 -12.72 11.92
C LYS A 276 -32.09 -12.00 13.23
N ALA A 277 -31.35 -12.62 14.15
CA ALA A 277 -30.97 -12.00 15.42
C ALA A 277 -30.15 -10.71 15.21
N VAL A 278 -29.25 -10.69 14.21
CA VAL A 278 -28.50 -9.46 13.87
C VAL A 278 -29.43 -8.35 13.36
N TYR A 279 -30.46 -8.66 12.58
CA TYR A 279 -31.44 -7.66 12.14
C TYR A 279 -32.29 -7.10 13.30
N GLU A 280 -32.48 -7.85 14.37
CA GLU A 280 -33.26 -7.40 15.55
C GLU A 280 -32.49 -6.43 16.47
N ILE A 281 -31.18 -6.24 16.26
CA ILE A 281 -30.38 -5.29 17.04
C ILE A 281 -30.82 -3.84 16.73
N PRO A 282 -31.18 -3.02 17.75
CA PRO A 282 -31.59 -1.64 17.54
C PRO A 282 -30.38 -0.75 17.18
N THR A 283 -30.36 -0.19 15.97
CA THR A 283 -29.24 0.61 15.44
C THR A 283 -29.66 1.99 14.89
N GLU A 284 -30.88 2.46 15.20
CA GLU A 284 -31.42 3.72 14.64
C GLU A 284 -30.56 4.95 14.94
N LYS A 285 -29.89 4.95 16.10
CA LYS A 285 -29.07 6.07 16.59
C LYS A 285 -27.57 5.87 16.35
N ASP A 286 -27.20 4.76 15.71
CA ASP A 286 -25.80 4.40 15.54
C ASP A 286 -25.15 5.13 14.35
N GLU A 287 -23.90 5.52 14.54
CA GLU A 287 -23.05 6.07 13.49
C GLU A 287 -22.48 4.92 12.62
N PRO A 288 -22.59 4.99 11.27
CA PRO A 288 -22.18 3.90 10.36
C PRO A 288 -20.75 3.42 10.54
N THR A 289 -19.81 4.34 10.81
CA THR A 289 -18.38 4.04 10.86
C THR A 289 -17.89 3.64 12.25
N LYS A 290 -18.76 3.62 13.27
CA LYS A 290 -18.39 3.28 14.65
C LYS A 290 -19.23 2.15 15.24
N SER A 291 -20.23 1.64 14.53
CA SER A 291 -21.09 0.56 14.99
C SER A 291 -20.90 -0.70 14.14
N VAL A 292 -20.32 -1.72 14.76
CA VAL A 292 -20.13 -3.05 14.16
C VAL A 292 -21.48 -3.68 13.83
N ALA A 293 -22.47 -3.57 14.71
CA ALA A 293 -23.81 -4.10 14.50
C ALA A 293 -24.48 -3.49 13.26
N LEU A 294 -24.45 -2.16 13.12
CA LEU A 294 -25.03 -1.47 11.96
C LEU A 294 -24.28 -1.81 10.67
N ALA A 295 -22.94 -1.86 10.72
CA ALA A 295 -22.13 -2.22 9.56
C ALA A 295 -22.39 -3.67 9.11
N LEU A 296 -22.58 -4.60 10.06
CA LEU A 296 -22.91 -5.99 9.79
C LEU A 296 -24.33 -6.14 9.22
N GLN A 297 -25.32 -5.46 9.80
CA GLN A 297 -26.68 -5.38 9.26
C GLN A 297 -26.68 -4.89 7.81
N ARG A 298 -25.91 -3.84 7.52
CA ARG A 298 -25.72 -3.32 6.16
C ARG A 298 -25.07 -4.36 5.24
N CYS A 299 -24.05 -5.08 5.70
CA CYS A 299 -23.43 -6.15 4.92
C CYS A 299 -24.44 -7.24 4.58
N PHE A 300 -25.17 -7.76 5.57
CA PHE A 300 -26.16 -8.83 5.38
C PHE A 300 -27.32 -8.39 4.49
N TYR A 301 -27.83 -7.16 4.65
CA TYR A 301 -28.85 -6.62 3.75
C TYR A 301 -28.37 -6.58 2.30
N ASN A 302 -27.14 -6.10 2.07
CA ASN A 302 -26.61 -6.03 0.71
C ASN A 302 -26.30 -7.41 0.13
N LEU A 303 -25.84 -8.39 0.93
CA LEU A 303 -25.71 -9.78 0.48
C LEU A 303 -27.07 -10.35 0.01
N GLN A 304 -28.16 -9.96 0.66
CA GLN A 304 -29.51 -10.41 0.30
C GLN A 304 -30.05 -9.74 -0.98
N TYR A 305 -29.84 -8.43 -1.18
CA TYR A 305 -30.51 -7.67 -2.25
C TYR A 305 -29.61 -7.10 -3.37
N SER A 306 -28.28 -7.02 -3.18
CA SER A 306 -27.37 -6.47 -4.19
C SER A 306 -27.13 -7.44 -5.33
N SER A 307 -27.21 -6.99 -6.58
CA SER A 307 -26.77 -7.78 -7.75
C SER A 307 -25.25 -7.84 -7.92
N GLU A 308 -24.53 -6.97 -7.22
CA GLU A 308 -23.07 -6.82 -7.32
C GLU A 308 -22.37 -7.25 -6.02
N PRO A 309 -21.09 -7.66 -6.07
CA PRO A 309 -20.31 -7.95 -4.88
C PRO A 309 -20.22 -6.75 -3.94
N ILE A 310 -20.39 -7.01 -2.64
CA ILE A 310 -20.53 -5.96 -1.62
C ILE A 310 -19.16 -5.53 -1.07
N GLY A 311 -19.04 -4.29 -0.59
CA GLY A 311 -17.82 -3.82 0.09
C GLY A 311 -17.99 -3.82 1.61
N THR A 312 -16.91 -4.12 2.34
CA THR A 312 -16.88 -4.21 3.82
C THR A 312 -16.17 -3.02 4.49
N LEU A 313 -15.95 -1.91 3.78
CA LEU A 313 -15.13 -0.78 4.27
C LEU A 313 -15.67 -0.16 5.57
N GLU A 314 -16.99 -0.10 5.74
CA GLU A 314 -17.58 0.45 6.95
C GLU A 314 -17.47 -0.52 8.13
N LEU A 315 -17.48 -1.83 7.85
CA LEU A 315 -17.29 -2.85 8.86
C LEU A 315 -15.86 -2.82 9.40
N THR A 316 -14.84 -2.78 8.53
CA THR A 316 -13.44 -2.66 8.98
C THR A 316 -13.21 -1.37 9.78
N LYS A 317 -13.75 -0.24 9.32
CA LYS A 317 -13.69 1.02 10.07
C LYS A 317 -14.39 0.97 11.44
N SER A 318 -15.49 0.22 11.56
CA SER A 318 -16.21 0.08 12.82
C SER A 318 -15.40 -0.69 13.90
N PHE A 319 -14.45 -1.52 13.49
CA PHE A 319 -13.45 -2.14 14.38
C PHE A 319 -12.27 -1.23 14.71
N GLY A 320 -12.25 0.00 14.19
CA GLY A 320 -11.15 0.94 14.36
C GLY A 320 -9.96 0.69 13.42
N TRP A 321 -10.11 -0.18 12.42
CA TRP A 321 -9.04 -0.51 11.48
C TRP A 321 -8.82 0.62 10.47
N ASP A 322 -7.56 0.94 10.22
CA ASP A 322 -7.14 1.84 9.17
C ASP A 322 -6.89 1.08 7.84
N SER A 323 -6.33 1.78 6.84
CA SER A 323 -6.06 1.15 5.54
C SER A 323 -4.88 0.17 5.55
N LEU A 324 -3.96 0.27 6.51
CA LEU A 324 -2.84 -0.66 6.68
C LEU A 324 -3.30 -1.94 7.38
N ASP A 325 -4.17 -1.80 8.38
CA ASP A 325 -4.76 -2.92 9.10
C ASP A 325 -5.55 -3.86 8.16
N ALA A 326 -6.18 -3.32 7.10
CA ALA A 326 -6.88 -4.11 6.08
C ALA A 326 -5.97 -5.04 5.24
N PHE A 327 -4.65 -4.87 5.34
CA PHE A 327 -3.64 -5.76 4.73
C PHE A 327 -3.03 -6.75 5.73
N MET A 328 -3.42 -6.70 7.00
CA MET A 328 -3.00 -7.69 8.00
C MET A 328 -3.84 -8.95 7.87
N GLN A 329 -3.17 -10.10 7.85
CA GLN A 329 -3.84 -11.40 7.92
C GLN A 329 -4.13 -11.71 9.39
N HIS A 330 -5.36 -12.09 9.68
CA HIS A 330 -5.79 -12.51 11.01
C HIS A 330 -6.32 -13.94 10.98
N ASP A 331 -6.33 -14.56 12.15
CA ASP A 331 -6.95 -15.86 12.33
C ASP A 331 -8.49 -15.73 12.30
N VAL A 332 -9.15 -16.64 11.57
CA VAL A 332 -10.62 -16.66 11.45
C VAL A 332 -11.29 -16.86 12.81
N GLN A 333 -10.75 -17.73 13.67
CA GLN A 333 -11.37 -18.05 14.96
C GLN A 333 -11.25 -16.86 15.92
N GLU A 334 -10.08 -16.21 15.97
CA GLU A 334 -9.89 -15.00 16.77
C GLU A 334 -10.86 -13.90 16.33
N PHE A 335 -10.95 -13.64 15.03
CA PHE A 335 -11.88 -12.65 14.50
C PHE A 335 -13.35 -13.01 14.80
N ASN A 336 -13.72 -14.29 14.76
CA ASN A 336 -15.07 -14.75 15.10
C ASN A 336 -15.41 -14.50 16.57
N ARG A 337 -14.47 -14.74 17.51
CA ARG A 337 -14.67 -14.42 18.93
C ARG A 337 -14.88 -12.93 19.14
N VAL A 338 -14.00 -12.09 18.58
CA VAL A 338 -14.11 -10.63 18.70
C VAL A 338 -15.43 -10.11 18.14
N LEU A 339 -15.88 -10.63 16.98
CA LEU A 339 -17.15 -10.27 16.38
C LEU A 339 -18.34 -10.69 17.26
N GLN A 340 -18.35 -11.93 17.74
CA GLN A 340 -19.46 -12.45 18.54
C GLN A 340 -19.57 -11.76 19.89
N ASP A 341 -18.45 -11.51 20.58
CA ASP A 341 -18.44 -10.83 21.88
C ASP A 341 -18.96 -9.39 21.76
N ASN A 342 -18.57 -8.69 20.69
CA ASN A 342 -19.05 -7.33 20.40
C ASN A 342 -20.57 -7.30 20.14
N LEU A 343 -21.07 -8.27 19.38
CA LEU A 343 -22.50 -8.40 19.09
C LEU A 343 -23.29 -8.81 20.33
N GLU A 344 -22.78 -9.72 21.15
CA GLU A 344 -23.45 -10.17 22.37
C GLU A 344 -23.59 -9.01 23.37
N GLU A 345 -22.57 -8.17 23.52
CA GLU A 345 -22.67 -6.95 24.32
C GLU A 345 -23.77 -6.00 23.79
N LYS A 346 -23.89 -5.87 22.47
CA LYS A 346 -24.93 -5.04 21.82
C LYS A 346 -26.32 -5.64 21.87
N MET A 347 -26.45 -6.96 21.99
CA MET A 347 -27.72 -7.66 22.09
C MET A 347 -28.32 -7.63 23.51
N LYS A 348 -27.51 -7.35 24.54
CA LYS A 348 -27.97 -7.28 25.95
C LYS A 348 -29.12 -6.28 26.11
N GLY A 349 -30.22 -6.72 26.71
CA GLY A 349 -31.42 -5.91 26.93
C GLY A 349 -32.27 -5.65 25.68
N THR A 350 -32.01 -6.35 24.57
CA THR A 350 -32.79 -6.27 23.33
C THR A 350 -33.60 -7.56 23.10
N PRO A 351 -34.51 -7.64 22.12
CA PRO A 351 -35.19 -8.89 21.77
C PRO A 351 -34.22 -10.03 21.37
N ALA A 352 -33.03 -9.68 20.87
CA ALA A 352 -31.99 -10.61 20.47
C ALA A 352 -31.10 -11.08 21.65
N ASP A 353 -31.42 -10.71 22.89
CA ASP A 353 -30.60 -11.06 24.06
C ASP A 353 -30.45 -12.59 24.23
N GLY A 354 -29.19 -13.00 24.41
CA GLY A 354 -28.77 -14.40 24.47
C GLY A 354 -28.93 -15.19 23.17
N ALA A 355 -29.14 -14.55 22.01
CA ALA A 355 -29.24 -15.27 20.74
C ALA A 355 -27.95 -16.00 20.35
N ILE A 356 -26.78 -15.38 20.62
CA ILE A 356 -25.46 -15.96 20.33
C ILE A 356 -25.19 -17.16 21.23
N SER A 357 -25.35 -17.01 22.55
CA SER A 357 -25.22 -18.13 23.49
C SER A 357 -26.17 -19.28 23.17
N LYS A 358 -27.46 -19.01 22.87
CA LYS A 358 -28.41 -20.06 22.45
C LYS A 358 -28.01 -20.80 21.18
N LEU A 359 -27.24 -20.19 20.28
CA LEU A 359 -26.84 -20.78 19.00
C LEU A 359 -25.52 -21.54 19.08
N PHE A 360 -24.55 -21.00 19.81
CA PHE A 360 -23.15 -21.41 19.75
C PHE A 360 -22.57 -21.88 21.10
N GLU A 361 -23.20 -21.58 22.23
CA GLU A 361 -22.68 -21.97 23.55
C GLU A 361 -22.93 -23.47 23.83
N GLY A 362 -21.86 -24.19 24.14
CA GLY A 362 -21.89 -25.49 24.79
C GLY A 362 -21.22 -25.43 26.16
N LYS A 363 -21.36 -26.52 26.94
CA LYS A 363 -20.73 -26.65 28.26
C LYS A 363 -19.83 -27.87 28.31
N MET A 364 -18.63 -27.71 28.87
CA MET A 364 -17.70 -28.81 29.13
C MET A 364 -17.23 -28.79 30.58
N LYS A 365 -16.92 -29.97 31.13
CA LYS A 365 -16.43 -30.16 32.49
C LYS A 365 -14.97 -30.61 32.42
N SER A 366 -14.07 -29.75 32.91
CA SER A 366 -12.67 -30.08 33.17
C SER A 366 -12.54 -30.63 34.58
N TYR A 367 -11.92 -31.79 34.75
CA TYR A 367 -11.72 -32.40 36.06
C TYR A 367 -10.26 -32.81 36.28
N ILE A 368 -9.82 -32.75 37.52
CA ILE A 368 -8.53 -33.21 37.99
C ILE A 368 -8.78 -34.09 39.22
N LYS A 369 -8.49 -35.39 39.08
CA LYS A 369 -8.69 -36.38 40.13
C LYS A 369 -7.35 -36.93 40.60
N CYS A 370 -7.01 -36.73 41.87
CA CYS A 370 -5.78 -37.25 42.45
C CYS A 370 -5.80 -38.79 42.47
N ILE A 371 -4.65 -39.42 42.25
CA ILE A 371 -4.52 -40.89 42.20
C ILE A 371 -4.36 -41.47 43.61
N ASN A 372 -3.50 -40.83 44.40
CA ASN A 372 -3.07 -41.34 45.71
C ASN A 372 -3.90 -40.78 46.88
N VAL A 373 -4.79 -39.83 46.60
CA VAL A 373 -5.62 -39.12 47.59
C VAL A 373 -7.02 -38.95 47.03
N ASP A 374 -8.04 -39.06 47.88
CA ASP A 374 -9.44 -38.84 47.52
C ASP A 374 -9.77 -37.34 47.42
N TYR A 375 -9.23 -36.70 46.37
CA TYR A 375 -9.45 -35.29 46.05
C TYR A 375 -9.75 -35.14 44.55
N GLU A 376 -10.89 -34.53 44.23
CA GLU A 376 -11.30 -34.17 42.86
C GLU A 376 -11.61 -32.67 42.81
N SER A 377 -10.94 -31.96 41.91
CA SER A 377 -11.32 -30.61 41.51
C SER A 377 -12.02 -30.70 40.16
N SER A 378 -13.16 -30.06 40.02
CA SER A 378 -13.83 -29.97 38.71
C SER A 378 -14.45 -28.61 38.49
N ARG A 379 -14.42 -28.17 37.23
CA ARG A 379 -14.91 -26.87 36.79
C ARG A 379 -15.70 -27.05 35.50
N VAL A 380 -16.90 -26.49 35.47
CA VAL A 380 -17.71 -26.40 34.26
C VAL A 380 -17.40 -25.07 33.59
N GLU A 381 -17.08 -25.11 32.30
CA GLU A 381 -16.72 -23.97 31.48
C GLU A 381 -17.59 -23.94 30.22
N ASP A 382 -17.91 -22.73 29.78
CA ASP A 382 -18.65 -22.47 28.56
C ASP A 382 -17.70 -22.38 27.37
N TYR A 383 -18.13 -22.87 26.21
CA TYR A 383 -17.35 -22.80 24.98
C TYR A 383 -18.24 -22.44 23.79
N TYR A 384 -17.63 -21.81 22.79
CA TYR A 384 -18.30 -21.39 21.55
C TYR A 384 -17.68 -22.01 20.29
N ASP A 385 -16.50 -22.58 20.44
CA ASP A 385 -15.80 -23.37 19.45
C ASP A 385 -14.98 -24.46 20.15
N ILE A 386 -14.69 -25.55 19.44
CA ILE A 386 -13.86 -26.65 19.91
C ILE A 386 -12.61 -26.73 19.03
N GLN A 387 -11.44 -26.76 19.66
CA GLN A 387 -10.16 -26.79 18.96
C GLN A 387 -9.62 -28.23 18.93
N LEU A 388 -9.63 -28.84 17.75
CA LEU A 388 -9.32 -30.25 17.56
C LEU A 388 -7.91 -30.45 16.99
N ASN A 389 -7.16 -31.37 17.58
CA ASN A 389 -5.82 -31.74 17.12
C ASN A 389 -5.92 -32.47 15.78
N VAL A 390 -5.15 -32.01 14.78
CA VAL A 390 -5.08 -32.65 13.46
C VAL A 390 -3.88 -33.58 13.37
N LYS A 391 -2.74 -33.18 13.94
CA LYS A 391 -1.51 -33.97 13.89
C LYS A 391 -1.70 -35.29 14.61
N GLY A 392 -1.43 -36.39 13.91
CA GLY A 392 -1.62 -37.75 14.44
C GLY A 392 -3.07 -38.28 14.39
N CYS A 393 -4.05 -37.45 14.01
CA CYS A 393 -5.47 -37.82 13.91
C CYS A 393 -5.89 -37.93 12.44
N LYS A 394 -6.36 -39.11 12.00
CA LYS A 394 -6.71 -39.33 10.58
C LYS A 394 -8.05 -38.73 10.18
N ASN A 395 -8.94 -38.59 11.14
CA ASN A 395 -10.31 -38.14 10.92
C ASN A 395 -10.85 -37.43 12.18
N LEU A 396 -12.04 -36.86 12.04
CA LEU A 396 -12.68 -36.09 13.10
C LEU A 396 -13.00 -36.91 14.37
N VAL A 397 -13.32 -38.20 14.22
CA VAL A 397 -13.61 -39.10 15.36
C VAL A 397 -12.35 -39.33 16.19
N ASP A 398 -11.21 -39.57 15.53
CA ASP A 398 -9.91 -39.71 16.20
C ASP A 398 -9.58 -38.44 17.00
N SER A 399 -9.87 -37.25 16.46
CA SER A 399 -9.63 -35.98 17.17
C SER A 399 -10.53 -35.77 18.38
N PHE A 400 -11.80 -36.20 18.33
CA PHE A 400 -12.67 -36.13 19.50
C PHE A 400 -12.26 -37.16 20.57
N ASP A 401 -11.82 -38.36 20.17
CA ASP A 401 -11.25 -39.36 21.08
C ASP A 401 -9.97 -38.84 21.76
N ASP A 402 -9.08 -38.18 21.01
CA ASP A 402 -7.89 -37.50 21.55
C ASP A 402 -8.28 -36.38 22.54
N TYR A 403 -9.28 -35.57 22.21
CA TYR A 403 -9.70 -34.44 23.03
C TYR A 403 -10.17 -34.84 24.45
N ILE A 404 -10.84 -35.99 24.59
CA ILE A 404 -11.32 -36.50 25.89
C ILE A 404 -10.33 -37.43 26.58
N THR A 405 -9.14 -37.65 25.99
CA THR A 405 -8.13 -38.54 26.55
C THR A 405 -7.61 -37.98 27.88
N VAL A 406 -7.50 -38.85 28.89
CA VAL A 406 -7.06 -38.48 30.23
C VAL A 406 -5.55 -38.30 30.25
N GLU A 407 -5.09 -37.12 30.66
CA GLU A 407 -3.69 -36.79 30.85
C GLU A 407 -3.27 -37.10 32.30
N THR A 408 -2.18 -37.84 32.47
CA THR A 408 -1.62 -38.13 33.80
C THR A 408 -0.56 -37.09 34.16
N LEU A 409 -0.81 -36.34 35.23
CA LEU A 409 0.07 -35.34 35.81
C LEU A 409 1.01 -36.02 36.82
N GLU A 410 2.24 -36.30 36.38
CA GLU A 410 3.29 -36.95 37.17
C GLU A 410 4.64 -36.22 37.08
N GLY A 411 5.60 -36.60 37.93
CA GLY A 411 6.95 -36.03 37.93
C GLY A 411 6.97 -34.53 38.27
N ASP A 412 7.55 -33.71 37.40
CA ASP A 412 7.63 -32.25 37.56
C ASP A 412 6.27 -31.56 37.30
N ASN A 413 5.30 -32.26 36.71
CA ASN A 413 3.97 -31.74 36.37
C ASN A 413 2.89 -32.10 37.42
N LYS A 414 3.27 -32.52 38.64
CA LYS A 414 2.33 -32.87 39.72
C LYS A 414 1.33 -31.75 40.02
N TYR A 415 0.09 -32.13 40.32
CA TYR A 415 -0.98 -31.20 40.67
C TYR A 415 -0.88 -30.74 42.12
N GLN A 416 -0.96 -29.44 42.38
CA GLN A 416 -1.00 -28.88 43.73
C GLN A 416 -2.42 -28.98 44.30
N ALA A 417 -2.74 -30.11 44.94
CA ALA A 417 -4.03 -30.34 45.57
C ALA A 417 -4.18 -29.54 46.87
N GLU A 418 -5.30 -28.84 47.03
CA GLU A 418 -5.60 -28.05 48.22
C GLU A 418 -5.64 -28.94 49.47
N GLY A 419 -4.84 -28.62 50.48
CA GLY A 419 -4.71 -29.43 51.70
C GLY A 419 -3.83 -30.69 51.57
N HIS A 420 -3.39 -31.08 50.37
CA HIS A 420 -2.67 -32.33 50.12
C HIS A 420 -1.30 -32.18 49.42
N GLY A 421 -0.91 -30.96 49.02
CA GLY A 421 0.40 -30.71 48.41
C GLY A 421 0.48 -31.16 46.95
N LEU A 422 1.69 -31.35 46.43
CA LEU A 422 1.92 -31.88 45.08
C LEU A 422 1.55 -33.37 45.01
N GLN A 423 0.57 -33.71 44.19
CA GLN A 423 0.02 -35.05 44.01
C GLN A 423 0.04 -35.46 42.55
N ASP A 424 0.19 -36.77 42.31
CA ASP A 424 -0.07 -37.34 41.00
C ASP A 424 -1.58 -37.34 40.76
N ALA A 425 -2.01 -36.85 39.60
CA ALA A 425 -3.42 -36.66 39.30
C ALA A 425 -3.74 -36.95 37.83
N ASN A 426 -4.98 -37.35 37.57
CA ASN A 426 -5.51 -37.53 36.23
C ASN A 426 -6.36 -36.30 35.87
N LYS A 427 -5.99 -35.60 34.80
CA LYS A 427 -6.72 -34.49 34.23
C LYS A 427 -7.48 -34.95 33.00
N GLY A 428 -8.75 -34.58 32.90
CA GLY A 428 -9.58 -34.92 31.74
C GLY A 428 -10.64 -33.87 31.46
N VAL A 429 -11.24 -33.95 30.27
CA VAL A 429 -12.33 -33.09 29.83
C VAL A 429 -13.47 -33.95 29.33
N ILE A 430 -14.70 -33.62 29.71
CA ILE A 430 -15.93 -34.29 29.27
C ILE A 430 -16.94 -33.23 28.85
N PHE A 431 -17.67 -33.44 27.75
CA PHE A 431 -18.73 -32.53 27.34
C PHE A 431 -19.99 -32.73 28.19
N GLU A 432 -20.64 -31.64 28.60
CA GLU A 432 -21.95 -31.69 29.26
C GLU A 432 -23.09 -31.41 28.29
N SER A 433 -22.85 -30.61 27.24
CA SER A 433 -23.81 -30.32 26.18
C SER A 433 -23.10 -29.78 24.93
N PHE A 434 -23.74 -29.95 23.77
CA PHE A 434 -23.31 -29.38 22.50
C PHE A 434 -24.32 -28.35 21.95
N PRO A 435 -23.84 -27.26 21.32
CA PRO A 435 -24.69 -26.19 20.80
C PRO A 435 -25.44 -26.57 19.51
N PRO A 436 -26.55 -25.89 19.15
CA PRO A 436 -27.24 -26.12 17.88
C PRO A 436 -26.36 -25.90 16.64
N VAL A 437 -25.45 -24.93 16.66
CA VAL A 437 -24.42 -24.69 15.64
C VAL A 437 -23.05 -24.92 16.25
N LEU A 438 -22.33 -25.90 15.73
CA LEU A 438 -21.05 -26.34 16.26
C LEU A 438 -19.91 -25.86 15.36
N HIS A 439 -19.03 -25.05 15.94
CA HIS A 439 -17.81 -24.58 15.31
C HIS A 439 -16.61 -25.44 15.75
N LEU A 440 -15.97 -26.11 14.79
CA LEU A 440 -14.80 -26.93 15.02
C LEU A 440 -13.59 -26.30 14.34
N GLN A 441 -12.64 -25.81 15.13
CA GLN A 441 -11.36 -25.31 14.62
C GLN A 441 -10.38 -26.48 14.53
N LEU A 442 -9.86 -26.74 13.34
CA LEU A 442 -8.83 -27.74 13.12
C LEU A 442 -7.47 -27.08 13.40
N LYS A 443 -6.76 -27.53 14.44
CA LYS A 443 -5.44 -27.01 14.82
C LYS A 443 -4.39 -27.39 13.77
N ARG A 444 -4.38 -26.64 12.67
CA ARG A 444 -3.44 -26.78 11.56
C ARG A 444 -2.24 -25.85 11.65
N PHE A 445 -2.09 -25.11 12.74
CA PHE A 445 -0.91 -24.30 13.00
C PHE A 445 -0.35 -24.68 14.37
N GLU A 446 0.93 -25.01 14.42
CA GLU A 446 1.63 -25.37 15.65
C GLU A 446 3.04 -24.76 15.66
N TYR A 447 3.61 -24.60 16.85
CA TYR A 447 5.00 -24.18 17.00
C TYR A 447 5.93 -25.39 16.89
N ASP A 448 6.83 -25.37 15.92
CA ASP A 448 7.87 -26.40 15.78
C ASP A 448 9.09 -25.98 16.61
N PHE A 449 9.24 -26.60 17.79
CA PHE A 449 10.37 -26.35 18.70
C PHE A 449 11.75 -26.65 18.07
N MET A 450 11.83 -27.54 17.08
CA MET A 450 13.10 -27.87 16.42
C MET A 450 13.51 -26.79 15.41
N ARG A 451 12.53 -26.09 14.84
CA ARG A 451 12.74 -25.04 13.82
C ARG A 451 12.61 -23.63 14.38
N ASP A 452 12.21 -23.51 15.65
CA ASP A 452 11.94 -22.25 16.34
C ASP A 452 10.99 -21.33 15.53
N THR A 453 9.96 -21.94 14.94
CA THR A 453 9.04 -21.23 14.04
C THR A 453 7.66 -21.88 14.03
N MET A 454 6.64 -21.10 13.71
CA MET A 454 5.29 -21.63 13.48
C MET A 454 5.26 -22.39 12.14
N VAL A 455 4.57 -23.53 12.11
CA VAL A 455 4.39 -24.34 10.90
C VAL A 455 2.92 -24.69 10.67
N LYS A 456 2.53 -24.83 9.40
CA LYS A 456 1.20 -25.30 9.00
C LYS A 456 1.21 -26.82 8.82
N ILE A 457 0.29 -27.51 9.48
CA ILE A 457 0.03 -28.96 9.36
C ILE A 457 -0.90 -29.20 8.17
N ASN A 458 -0.34 -29.80 7.12
CA ASN A 458 -1.06 -30.12 5.88
C ASN A 458 -1.49 -31.59 5.80
N ASP A 459 -1.34 -32.35 6.88
CA ASP A 459 -1.70 -33.76 6.98
C ASP A 459 -3.17 -34.00 6.59
N ARG A 460 -3.41 -35.13 5.93
CA ARG A 460 -4.73 -35.61 5.52
C ARG A 460 -5.58 -35.89 6.77
N HIS A 461 -6.70 -35.19 6.86
CA HIS A 461 -7.63 -35.25 7.96
C HIS A 461 -9.06 -35.24 7.42
N GLU A 462 -9.75 -36.37 7.56
CA GLU A 462 -11.10 -36.57 7.03
C GLU A 462 -12.17 -36.01 7.97
N PHE A 463 -13.14 -35.31 7.41
CA PHE A 463 -14.36 -34.90 8.10
C PHE A 463 -15.59 -35.43 7.35
N PRO A 464 -16.56 -36.06 8.06
CA PRO A 464 -17.73 -36.66 7.43
C PRO A 464 -18.81 -35.61 7.11
N ALA A 465 -19.76 -35.97 6.25
CA ALA A 465 -20.95 -35.13 6.04
C ALA A 465 -21.87 -35.09 7.29
N GLU A 466 -21.84 -36.15 8.09
CA GLU A 466 -22.65 -36.31 9.29
C GLU A 466 -21.81 -36.90 10.43
N ILE A 467 -22.02 -36.46 11.67
CA ILE A 467 -21.33 -36.98 12.84
C ILE A 467 -22.28 -37.07 14.03
N ASN A 468 -22.24 -38.19 14.76
CA ASN A 468 -22.92 -38.36 16.03
C ASN A 468 -21.94 -38.11 17.18
N LEU A 469 -22.28 -37.21 18.09
CA LEU A 469 -21.42 -36.82 19.22
C LEU A 469 -21.93 -37.32 20.58
N ASP A 470 -22.97 -38.17 20.61
CA ASP A 470 -23.57 -38.66 21.87
C ASP A 470 -22.54 -39.38 22.75
N LYS A 471 -21.59 -40.10 22.14
CA LYS A 471 -20.49 -40.80 22.82
C LYS A 471 -19.68 -39.88 23.74
N TYR A 472 -19.55 -38.60 23.39
CA TYR A 472 -18.68 -37.64 24.07
C TYR A 472 -19.41 -36.80 25.11
N CYS A 473 -20.75 -36.89 25.17
CA CYS A 473 -21.58 -36.13 26.10
C CYS A 473 -21.89 -36.96 27.36
N SER A 474 -21.64 -36.38 28.53
CA SER A 474 -21.95 -37.00 29.83
C SER A 474 -23.44 -37.03 30.17
N LYS A 475 -24.23 -36.14 29.54
CA LYS A 475 -25.68 -36.02 29.74
C LYS A 475 -26.40 -36.27 28.43
N ALA A 476 -27.42 -37.10 28.47
CA ALA A 476 -28.38 -37.19 27.38
C ALA A 476 -29.16 -35.88 27.31
N ASP A 477 -29.40 -35.38 26.11
CA ASP A 477 -30.17 -34.16 25.90
C ASP A 477 -31.67 -34.45 25.84
N ASP A 478 -32.46 -33.54 26.38
CA ASP A 478 -33.93 -33.58 26.30
C ASP A 478 -34.41 -33.33 24.86
N ASP A 479 -33.62 -32.62 24.03
CA ASP A 479 -33.91 -32.25 22.65
C ASP A 479 -33.53 -33.33 21.60
N GLY A 480 -33.14 -34.53 22.04
CA GLY A 480 -32.83 -35.69 21.19
C GLY A 480 -31.32 -35.93 20.99
N PRO A 481 -30.92 -36.80 20.04
CA PRO A 481 -29.51 -37.13 19.84
C PRO A 481 -28.68 -35.93 19.33
N TYR A 482 -27.38 -35.94 19.62
CA TYR A 482 -26.38 -35.01 19.10
C TYR A 482 -25.91 -35.45 17.71
N ASP A 483 -26.86 -35.60 16.78
CA ASP A 483 -26.59 -35.83 15.36
C ASP A 483 -26.40 -34.49 14.64
N TYR A 484 -25.23 -34.32 14.03
CA TYR A 484 -24.83 -33.10 13.34
C TYR A 484 -24.64 -33.35 11.84
N GLU A 485 -24.95 -32.32 11.06
CA GLU A 485 -24.80 -32.30 9.61
C GLU A 485 -23.92 -31.13 9.18
N LEU A 486 -22.98 -31.39 8.26
CA LEU A 486 -22.02 -30.38 7.81
C LEU A 486 -22.76 -29.26 7.04
N HIS A 487 -22.50 -28.02 7.45
CA HIS A 487 -23.08 -26.81 6.86
C HIS A 487 -22.05 -25.98 6.10
N GLY A 488 -20.83 -25.88 6.63
CA GLY A 488 -19.78 -25.04 6.05
C GLY A 488 -18.37 -25.58 6.31
N VAL A 489 -17.48 -25.34 5.34
CA VAL A 489 -16.05 -25.64 5.42
C VAL A 489 -15.30 -24.37 5.05
N LEU A 490 -14.62 -23.76 6.01
CA LEU A 490 -13.71 -22.65 5.77
C LEU A 490 -12.34 -23.22 5.45
N VAL A 491 -11.82 -22.89 4.28
CA VAL A 491 -10.60 -23.45 3.71
C VAL A 491 -9.50 -22.40 3.73
N HIS A 492 -8.29 -22.81 4.08
CA HIS A 492 -7.10 -21.99 4.00
C HIS A 492 -6.11 -22.57 2.98
N SER A 493 -5.83 -21.80 1.94
CA SER A 493 -4.83 -22.11 0.91
C SER A 493 -3.58 -21.26 1.11
N GLY A 494 -2.45 -21.88 1.39
CA GLY A 494 -1.17 -21.20 1.62
C GLY A 494 -0.48 -21.64 2.91
N ASP A 495 0.51 -20.87 3.33
CA ASP A 495 1.31 -21.12 4.54
C ASP A 495 1.14 -19.99 5.57
N ILE A 496 2.04 -19.92 6.56
CA ILE A 496 2.02 -18.91 7.63
C ILE A 496 2.43 -17.51 7.15
N SER A 497 3.26 -17.42 6.11
CA SER A 497 3.77 -16.15 5.59
C SER A 497 2.75 -15.46 4.68
N GLY A 498 1.82 -16.23 4.11
CA GLY A 498 0.68 -15.72 3.39
C GLY A 498 -0.22 -16.82 2.88
N GLY A 499 -1.53 -16.61 3.01
CA GLY A 499 -2.52 -17.48 2.39
C GLY A 499 -3.80 -16.76 2.01
N HIS A 500 -4.74 -17.55 1.51
CA HIS A 500 -6.04 -17.12 1.02
C HIS A 500 -7.13 -17.98 1.65
N TYR A 501 -8.15 -17.32 2.18
CA TYR A 501 -9.31 -17.97 2.77
C TYR A 501 -10.51 -17.92 1.82
N PHE A 502 -11.24 -19.01 1.73
CA PHE A 502 -12.55 -19.06 1.08
C PHE A 502 -13.46 -20.00 1.86
N ALA A 503 -14.77 -19.90 1.64
CA ALA A 503 -15.76 -20.74 2.30
C ALA A 503 -16.52 -21.62 1.30
N LEU A 504 -16.72 -22.88 1.65
CA LEU A 504 -17.59 -23.82 0.96
C LEU A 504 -18.81 -24.02 1.85
N ILE A 505 -19.97 -23.54 1.42
CA ILE A 505 -21.16 -23.46 2.27
C ILE A 505 -22.33 -24.13 1.56
N ARG A 506 -23.18 -24.76 2.36
CA ARG A 506 -24.47 -25.30 1.98
C ARG A 506 -25.59 -24.49 2.65
N PRO A 507 -26.09 -23.42 1.99
CA PRO A 507 -26.97 -22.43 2.64
C PRO A 507 -28.37 -22.94 2.93
N GLU A 508 -28.81 -23.98 2.23
CA GLU A 508 -30.15 -24.59 2.36
C GLU A 508 -30.02 -26.06 2.77
N SER A 509 -31.10 -26.67 3.26
CA SER A 509 -31.14 -28.10 3.64
C SER A 509 -31.03 -29.08 2.46
N GLY A 510 -30.87 -28.57 1.23
CA GLY A 510 -30.63 -29.38 0.04
C GLY A 510 -29.19 -29.91 -0.05
N ASP A 511 -28.84 -30.43 -1.23
CA ASP A 511 -27.55 -31.09 -1.48
C ASP A 511 -26.55 -30.20 -2.27
N LYS A 512 -26.90 -28.93 -2.49
CA LYS A 512 -26.13 -27.98 -3.31
C LYS A 512 -25.11 -27.22 -2.47
N TRP A 513 -23.85 -27.28 -2.89
CA TRP A 513 -22.75 -26.56 -2.28
C TRP A 513 -22.29 -25.41 -3.16
N PHE A 514 -21.85 -24.34 -2.51
CA PHE A 514 -21.29 -23.18 -3.19
C PHE A 514 -19.96 -22.77 -2.57
N ARG A 515 -19.01 -22.40 -3.42
CA ARG A 515 -17.76 -21.75 -3.06
C ARG A 515 -17.95 -20.25 -3.08
N PHE A 516 -17.77 -19.64 -1.92
CA PHE A 516 -17.71 -18.21 -1.67
C PHE A 516 -16.24 -17.81 -1.58
N ASP A 517 -15.72 -17.29 -2.69
CA ASP A 517 -14.33 -16.88 -2.85
C ASP A 517 -14.32 -15.38 -3.13
N ASP A 518 -14.21 -14.59 -2.06
CA ASP A 518 -14.34 -13.14 -2.07
C ASP A 518 -15.53 -12.66 -2.91
N ASP A 519 -15.28 -11.97 -4.02
CA ASP A 519 -16.29 -11.33 -4.86
C ASP A 519 -17.06 -12.32 -5.74
N ARG A 520 -16.70 -13.60 -5.71
CA ARG A 520 -17.25 -14.63 -6.58
C ARG A 520 -17.93 -15.74 -5.79
N VAL A 521 -19.12 -16.14 -6.26
CA VAL A 521 -19.83 -17.32 -5.76
C VAL A 521 -20.05 -18.31 -6.89
N THR A 522 -19.62 -19.56 -6.70
CA THR A 522 -19.68 -20.61 -7.73
C THR A 522 -20.24 -21.92 -7.16
N PRO A 523 -21.03 -22.69 -7.91
CA PRO A 523 -21.43 -24.04 -7.49
C PRO A 523 -20.20 -24.96 -7.42
N VAL A 524 -20.19 -25.89 -6.46
CA VAL A 524 -19.11 -26.86 -6.29
C VAL A 524 -19.64 -28.27 -6.05
N SER A 525 -18.86 -29.26 -6.46
CA SER A 525 -19.17 -30.67 -6.24
C SER A 525 -18.88 -31.11 -4.80
N LYS A 526 -19.50 -32.19 -4.33
CA LYS A 526 -19.19 -32.79 -3.01
C LYS A 526 -17.71 -33.17 -2.91
N LYS A 527 -17.10 -33.62 -4.00
CA LYS A 527 -15.67 -33.97 -4.02
C LYS A 527 -14.77 -32.76 -3.72
N GLU A 528 -15.07 -31.60 -4.32
CA GLU A 528 -14.37 -30.35 -4.03
C GLU A 528 -14.55 -29.87 -2.59
N VAL A 529 -15.66 -30.25 -1.93
CA VAL A 529 -15.92 -29.93 -0.52
C VAL A 529 -15.15 -30.86 0.42
N PHE A 530 -15.13 -32.16 0.12
CA PHE A 530 -14.54 -33.18 0.99
C PHE A 530 -13.09 -33.51 0.59
N GLU A 531 -12.90 -34.33 -0.45
CA GLU A 531 -11.60 -34.89 -0.84
C GLU A 531 -10.53 -33.82 -1.09
N GLU A 532 -10.87 -32.70 -1.73
CA GLU A 532 -9.89 -31.66 -2.04
C GLU A 532 -9.46 -30.82 -0.83
N ASN A 533 -10.15 -30.94 0.31
CA ASN A 533 -9.87 -30.16 1.54
C ASN A 533 -9.39 -31.00 2.72
N TYR A 534 -9.21 -32.31 2.56
CA TYR A 534 -8.67 -33.16 3.63
C TYR A 534 -7.19 -32.89 3.91
N GLY A 535 -6.41 -32.46 2.93
CA GLY A 535 -4.94 -32.33 3.02
C GLY A 535 -4.21 -33.47 2.32
N ASP A 536 -2.90 -33.58 2.50
CA ASP A 536 -2.04 -34.57 1.84
C ASP A 536 -1.67 -35.72 2.80
N GLU A 537 -1.52 -36.95 2.30
CA GLU A 537 -1.05 -38.04 3.16
C GLU A 537 0.36 -37.71 3.66
N PRO A 538 0.65 -37.88 4.97
CA PRO A 538 2.00 -37.69 5.49
C PRO A 538 2.93 -38.62 4.70
N LEU A 539 3.96 -38.04 4.08
CA LEU A 539 4.98 -38.81 3.36
C LEU A 539 5.54 -39.86 4.34
N ARG A 540 5.09 -41.11 4.21
CA ARG A 540 5.80 -42.25 4.80
C ARG A 540 7.23 -42.15 4.32
N ASP A 541 8.19 -42.33 5.22
CA ASP A 541 9.62 -42.46 4.96
C ASP A 541 9.89 -43.53 3.89
N GLY A 542 9.64 -43.16 2.63
CA GLY A 542 9.98 -43.91 1.44
C GLY A 542 11.46 -43.66 1.23
N LYS A 543 12.29 -44.51 1.83
CA LYS A 543 13.66 -44.69 1.38
C LYS A 543 13.62 -45.13 -0.07
N ASP A 544 13.69 -44.17 -1.00
CA ASP A 544 14.10 -44.46 -2.36
C ASP A 544 15.51 -45.03 -2.33
N LEU A 545 15.73 -46.07 -3.15
CA LEU A 545 16.85 -47.00 -3.17
C LEU A 545 18.25 -46.38 -3.47
N HIS A 546 18.40 -45.06 -3.38
CA HIS A 546 19.66 -44.36 -3.68
C HIS A 546 20.11 -43.29 -2.67
N GLY A 547 19.46 -43.15 -1.51
CA GLY A 547 20.10 -42.52 -0.34
C GLY A 547 20.56 -41.05 -0.50
N LEU A 548 19.87 -40.24 -1.32
CA LEU A 548 20.14 -38.80 -1.43
C LEU A 548 18.83 -38.00 -1.31
N SER A 549 18.68 -37.30 -0.18
CA SER A 549 17.67 -36.27 0.03
C SER A 549 18.01 -35.07 -0.87
N SER A 550 17.31 -34.89 -1.99
CA SER A 550 17.49 -33.72 -2.85
C SER A 550 16.47 -32.62 -2.51
N PRO A 551 16.86 -31.34 -2.39
CA PRO A 551 15.93 -30.23 -2.15
C PRO A 551 15.06 -29.96 -3.40
N PRO A 552 13.81 -29.46 -3.26
CA PRO A 552 12.83 -29.42 -4.35
C PRO A 552 13.06 -28.33 -5.42
N PHE A 553 14.17 -27.59 -5.40
CA PHE A 553 14.30 -26.33 -6.13
C PHE A 553 15.00 -26.41 -7.50
N LEU A 554 15.25 -27.60 -8.07
CA LEU A 554 16.15 -27.71 -9.24
C LEU A 554 15.61 -28.37 -10.51
N ASN A 555 14.38 -28.88 -10.58
CA ASN A 555 13.86 -29.49 -11.81
C ASN A 555 12.64 -28.74 -12.38
N GLY A 556 12.89 -27.93 -13.41
CA GLY A 556 11.96 -27.02 -14.09
C GLY A 556 10.80 -27.66 -14.87
N THR A 557 9.90 -28.35 -14.18
CA THR A 557 8.61 -28.85 -14.72
C THR A 557 7.44 -28.02 -14.17
N THR A 558 7.16 -26.88 -14.79
CA THR A 558 6.55 -25.71 -14.11
C THR A 558 5.06 -25.43 -14.39
N ARG A 559 4.20 -26.44 -14.61
CA ARG A 559 2.72 -26.22 -14.56
C ARG A 559 1.90 -27.35 -13.94
N VAL A 560 2.23 -28.62 -14.18
CA VAL A 560 1.53 -29.74 -13.52
C VAL A 560 1.91 -29.82 -12.03
N ASN A 561 3.15 -29.46 -11.70
CA ASN A 561 3.62 -29.41 -10.32
C ASN A 561 3.10 -28.21 -9.53
N SER A 562 2.72 -27.09 -10.15
CA SER A 562 2.21 -25.93 -9.41
C SER A 562 0.78 -26.12 -8.92
N VAL A 563 -0.10 -26.76 -9.71
CA VAL A 563 -1.47 -27.12 -9.27
C VAL A 563 -1.42 -28.22 -8.21
N ARG A 564 -0.54 -29.22 -8.40
CA ARG A 564 -0.33 -30.28 -7.40
C ARG A 564 0.30 -29.73 -6.11
N MET A 565 1.21 -28.76 -6.19
CA MET A 565 1.79 -28.08 -5.02
C MET A 565 0.78 -27.17 -4.32
N MET A 566 -0.06 -26.39 -5.02
CA MET A 566 -1.13 -25.61 -4.39
C MET A 566 -2.16 -26.49 -3.67
N LYS A 567 -2.53 -27.64 -4.27
CA LYS A 567 -3.40 -28.63 -3.62
C LYS A 567 -2.80 -29.17 -2.30
N LYS A 568 -1.48 -29.26 -2.18
CA LYS A 568 -0.83 -29.68 -0.91
C LYS A 568 -0.97 -28.67 0.23
N PHE A 569 -1.16 -27.39 -0.08
CA PHE A 569 -1.28 -26.33 0.92
C PHE A 569 -2.72 -25.82 1.09
N THR A 570 -3.70 -26.50 0.49
CA THR A 570 -5.13 -26.17 0.60
C THR A 570 -5.81 -27.21 1.46
N ASN A 571 -6.40 -26.81 2.59
CA ASN A 571 -7.09 -27.72 3.48
C ASN A 571 -8.12 -26.98 4.35
N ALA A 572 -9.11 -27.74 4.83
CA ALA A 572 -10.11 -27.24 5.76
C ALA A 572 -9.44 -26.76 7.05
N TYR A 573 -9.80 -25.55 7.47
CA TYR A 573 -9.30 -24.90 8.67
C TYR A 573 -10.35 -24.88 9.78
N MET A 574 -11.60 -24.59 9.43
CA MET A 574 -12.72 -24.54 10.36
C MET A 574 -13.94 -25.20 9.73
N LEU A 575 -14.62 -26.05 10.50
CA LEU A 575 -15.84 -26.75 10.10
C LEU A 575 -17.02 -26.19 10.88
N VAL A 576 -18.16 -26.06 10.20
CA VAL A 576 -19.42 -25.62 10.77
C VAL A 576 -20.44 -26.72 10.59
N TYR A 577 -20.92 -27.27 11.70
CA TYR A 577 -21.95 -28.29 11.74
C TYR A 577 -23.23 -27.74 12.36
N ILE A 578 -24.39 -28.22 11.90
CA ILE A 578 -25.69 -27.88 12.47
C ILE A 578 -26.37 -29.15 12.96
N ARG A 579 -26.96 -29.10 14.16
CA ARG A 579 -27.70 -30.23 14.72
C ARG A 579 -28.94 -30.53 13.87
N LYS A 580 -29.11 -31.78 13.45
CA LYS A 580 -30.19 -32.20 12.54
C LYS A 580 -31.58 -31.86 13.07
N SER A 581 -31.82 -32.02 14.36
CA SER A 581 -33.11 -31.70 15.00
C SER A 581 -33.48 -30.21 14.92
N LYS A 582 -32.51 -29.31 14.75
CA LYS A 582 -32.70 -27.85 14.70
C LYS A 582 -32.42 -27.27 13.30
N LEU A 583 -32.12 -28.11 12.29
CA LEU A 583 -31.71 -27.67 10.96
C LEU A 583 -32.73 -26.73 10.29
N ASN A 584 -34.01 -27.11 10.30
CA ASN A 584 -35.09 -26.30 9.71
C ASN A 584 -35.31 -24.97 10.44
N GLU A 585 -35.06 -24.95 11.76
CA GLU A 585 -35.17 -23.73 12.57
C GLU A 585 -34.03 -22.77 12.27
N ILE A 586 -32.80 -23.29 12.16
CA ILE A 586 -31.59 -22.50 11.96
C ILE A 586 -31.49 -21.97 10.52
N LEU A 587 -31.84 -22.80 9.53
CA LEU A 587 -31.78 -22.46 8.11
C LEU A 587 -33.13 -21.96 7.55
N GLY A 588 -34.11 -21.67 8.40
CA GLY A 588 -35.40 -21.14 7.99
C GLY A 588 -35.27 -19.87 7.12
N PRO A 589 -36.14 -19.65 6.11
CA PRO A 589 -35.98 -18.54 5.18
C PRO A 589 -36.08 -17.18 5.88
N VAL A 590 -35.33 -16.21 5.37
CA VAL A 590 -35.32 -14.82 5.85
C VAL A 590 -36.01 -13.92 4.82
N GLY A 591 -37.21 -13.47 5.16
CA GLY A 591 -38.04 -12.63 4.29
C GLY A 591 -37.87 -11.14 4.56
N GLU A 592 -38.57 -10.30 3.78
CA GLU A 592 -38.58 -8.85 4.01
C GLU A 592 -39.18 -8.45 5.38
N SER A 593 -40.10 -9.26 5.91
CA SER A 593 -40.74 -9.02 7.22
C SER A 593 -39.79 -9.19 8.40
N ASP A 594 -38.70 -9.94 8.23
CA ASP A 594 -37.68 -10.14 9.26
C ASP A 594 -36.70 -8.94 9.36
N ILE A 595 -36.82 -7.96 8.45
CA ILE A 595 -35.92 -6.80 8.37
C ILE A 595 -36.66 -5.56 8.90
N PRO A 596 -36.13 -4.87 9.93
CA PRO A 596 -36.76 -3.66 10.44
C PRO A 596 -36.93 -2.57 9.37
N VAL A 597 -38.10 -1.92 9.37
CA VAL A 597 -38.46 -0.87 8.38
C VAL A 597 -37.47 0.30 8.40
N HIS A 598 -36.96 0.67 9.58
CA HIS A 598 -35.99 1.76 9.70
C HIS A 598 -34.67 1.44 8.97
N LEU A 599 -34.22 0.18 9.03
CA LEU A 599 -32.98 -0.29 8.41
C LEU A 599 -33.13 -0.29 6.88
N LYS A 600 -34.25 -0.82 6.39
CA LYS A 600 -34.59 -0.82 4.95
C LYS A 600 -34.58 0.61 4.39
N ARG A 601 -35.29 1.54 5.03
CA ARG A 601 -35.36 2.94 4.60
C ARG A 601 -33.97 3.60 4.54
N ARG A 602 -33.16 3.43 5.59
CA ARG A 602 -31.81 3.99 5.65
C ARG A 602 -30.93 3.49 4.51
N LEU A 603 -30.95 2.18 4.26
CA LEU A 603 -30.10 1.55 3.23
C LEU A 603 -30.59 1.88 1.81
N ASP A 604 -31.89 2.02 1.60
CA ASP A 604 -32.45 2.47 0.32
C ASP A 604 -32.08 3.94 0.02
N ASP A 605 -32.12 4.83 1.03
CA ASP A 605 -31.67 6.22 0.91
C ASP A 605 -30.16 6.29 0.59
N GLU A 606 -29.35 5.46 1.27
CA GLU A 606 -27.91 5.33 0.98
C GLU A 606 -27.66 4.84 -0.44
N LYS A 607 -28.39 3.82 -0.90
CA LYS A 607 -28.30 3.29 -2.27
C LYS A 607 -28.67 4.35 -3.30
N ALA A 608 -29.72 5.13 -3.08
CA ALA A 608 -30.11 6.24 -3.95
C ALA A 608 -29.01 7.31 -4.02
N SER A 609 -28.34 7.61 -2.90
CA SER A 609 -27.22 8.55 -2.86
C SER A 609 -26.00 8.06 -3.65
N ILE A 610 -25.69 6.75 -3.59
CA ILE A 610 -24.60 6.13 -4.33
C ILE A 610 -24.92 6.14 -5.83
N GLU A 611 -26.14 5.79 -6.21
CA GLU A 611 -26.57 5.81 -7.61
C GLU A 611 -26.52 7.23 -8.17
N LYS A 612 -26.95 8.24 -7.41
CA LYS A 612 -26.80 9.65 -7.78
C LYS A 612 -25.32 10.02 -8.03
N ARG A 613 -24.40 9.63 -7.15
CA ARG A 613 -22.95 9.87 -7.35
C ARG A 613 -22.41 9.15 -8.59
N LYS A 614 -22.92 7.96 -8.90
CA LYS A 614 -22.56 7.21 -10.12
C LYS A 614 -23.07 7.92 -11.37
N GLN A 615 -24.32 8.41 -11.34
CA GLN A 615 -24.88 9.25 -12.39
C GLN A 615 -24.08 10.54 -12.57
N ASP A 616 -23.73 11.24 -11.48
CA ASP A 616 -22.88 12.44 -11.52
C ASP A 616 -21.51 12.13 -12.16
N ARG A 617 -20.91 10.96 -11.87
CA ARG A 617 -19.64 10.52 -12.48
C ARG A 617 -19.79 10.22 -13.97
N GLN A 618 -20.87 9.56 -14.37
CA GLN A 618 -21.18 9.35 -15.79
C GLN A 618 -21.43 10.67 -16.51
N ASP A 619 -22.11 11.61 -15.87
CA ASP A 619 -22.40 12.93 -16.43
C ASP A 619 -21.12 13.78 -16.54
N MET A 620 -20.20 13.70 -15.57
CA MET A 620 -18.83 14.24 -15.69
C MET A 620 -18.02 13.56 -16.82
N HIS A 621 -18.24 12.27 -17.07
CA HIS A 621 -17.56 11.56 -18.15
C HIS A 621 -18.06 12.02 -19.53
N LEU A 622 -19.34 12.39 -19.66
CA LEU A 622 -19.97 12.77 -20.93
C LEU A 622 -19.86 14.26 -21.29
N ASN A 623 -19.64 15.14 -20.33
CA ASN A 623 -19.63 16.59 -20.54
C ASN A 623 -18.25 17.24 -20.30
N VAL A 624 -18.09 18.45 -20.81
CA VAL A 624 -16.91 19.32 -20.64
C VAL A 624 -17.38 20.68 -20.14
N LYS A 625 -16.56 21.31 -19.30
CA LYS A 625 -16.75 22.70 -18.90
C LYS A 625 -16.01 23.63 -19.88
N VAL A 626 -16.68 24.67 -20.33
CA VAL A 626 -16.14 25.69 -21.24
C VAL A 626 -16.10 27.04 -20.52
N ALA A 627 -14.91 27.56 -20.30
CA ALA A 627 -14.64 28.86 -19.74
C ALA A 627 -14.62 29.93 -20.83
N VAL A 628 -15.47 30.95 -20.67
CA VAL A 628 -15.57 32.09 -21.59
C VAL A 628 -15.06 33.35 -20.88
N VAL A 629 -14.01 33.93 -21.44
CA VAL A 629 -13.37 35.17 -20.99
C VAL A 629 -13.85 36.32 -21.87
N THR A 630 -14.15 37.47 -21.27
CA THR A 630 -14.56 38.70 -21.96
C THR A 630 -13.70 39.88 -21.50
N ASP A 631 -13.90 41.06 -22.07
CA ASP A 631 -13.23 42.28 -21.61
C ASP A 631 -13.60 42.64 -20.15
N GLU A 632 -14.81 42.29 -19.68
CA GLU A 632 -15.21 42.45 -18.28
C GLU A 632 -14.39 41.56 -17.35
N SER A 633 -14.04 40.34 -17.79
CA SER A 633 -13.16 39.43 -17.05
C SER A 633 -11.75 40.01 -16.85
N PHE A 634 -11.30 40.85 -17.78
CA PHE A 634 -9.98 41.45 -17.78
C PHE A 634 -9.89 42.77 -17.00
N GLN A 635 -10.98 43.54 -16.94
CA GLN A 635 -11.01 44.92 -16.45
C GLN A 635 -10.46 45.08 -15.02
N ASP A 636 -10.91 44.23 -14.10
CA ASP A 636 -10.54 44.30 -12.67
C ASP A 636 -9.49 43.25 -12.26
N TYR A 637 -8.97 42.49 -13.22
CA TYR A 637 -8.03 41.41 -12.95
C TYR A 637 -6.64 41.95 -12.58
N GLN A 638 -6.19 41.63 -11.36
CA GLN A 638 -4.92 42.13 -10.80
C GLN A 638 -3.72 41.22 -11.09
N GLY A 639 -3.97 39.99 -11.54
CA GLY A 639 -2.94 38.97 -11.72
C GLY A 639 -2.24 39.00 -13.08
N PHE A 640 -1.44 37.96 -13.31
CA PHE A 640 -0.78 37.69 -14.59
C PHE A 640 -1.74 36.99 -15.58
N ASN A 641 -1.68 37.34 -16.87
CA ASN A 641 -2.64 37.06 -17.95
C ASN A 641 -3.94 37.89 -17.88
N LEU A 642 -4.97 37.43 -18.60
CA LEU A 642 -6.29 38.08 -18.70
C LEU A 642 -7.25 37.66 -17.57
N ALA A 643 -7.05 36.45 -17.04
CA ALA A 643 -7.90 35.81 -16.04
C ALA A 643 -7.12 34.67 -15.38
N VAL A 644 -7.73 34.00 -14.39
CA VAL A 644 -7.20 32.75 -13.85
C VAL A 644 -7.43 31.64 -14.86
N PHE A 645 -6.35 31.00 -15.31
CA PHE A 645 -6.39 29.91 -16.28
C PHE A 645 -5.97 28.56 -15.70
N ASP A 646 -5.72 28.50 -14.39
CA ASP A 646 -5.56 27.26 -13.64
C ASP A 646 -6.93 26.61 -13.45
N ASP A 647 -7.12 25.40 -13.98
CA ASP A 647 -8.40 24.69 -13.93
C ASP A 647 -8.92 24.46 -12.50
N ARG A 648 -8.04 24.50 -11.47
CA ARG A 648 -8.43 24.38 -10.05
C ARG A 648 -9.11 25.64 -9.51
N TYR A 649 -8.79 26.78 -10.09
CA TYR A 649 -9.18 28.11 -9.57
C TYR A 649 -9.89 28.97 -10.62
N LEU A 650 -10.12 28.45 -11.83
CA LEU A 650 -10.74 29.20 -12.92
C LEU A 650 -12.16 29.69 -12.55
N GLU A 651 -12.92 28.88 -11.83
CA GLU A 651 -14.29 29.22 -11.40
C GLU A 651 -14.34 30.37 -10.39
N VAL A 652 -13.22 30.69 -9.71
CA VAL A 652 -13.12 31.86 -8.82
C VAL A 652 -12.58 33.10 -9.54
N SER A 653 -12.30 33.01 -10.84
CA SER A 653 -11.84 34.16 -11.62
C SER A 653 -12.96 35.20 -11.75
N PRO A 654 -12.68 36.49 -11.48
CA PRO A 654 -13.67 37.55 -11.64
C PRO A 654 -14.26 37.57 -13.05
N HIS A 655 -15.60 37.64 -13.13
CA HIS A 655 -16.38 37.78 -14.36
C HIS A 655 -16.08 36.73 -15.47
N VAL A 656 -15.47 35.58 -15.16
CA VAL A 656 -15.34 34.45 -16.10
C VAL A 656 -16.58 33.58 -15.97
N GLN A 657 -17.23 33.29 -17.09
CA GLN A 657 -18.42 32.42 -17.09
C GLN A 657 -18.07 31.01 -17.54
N VAL A 658 -18.62 30.02 -16.85
CA VAL A 658 -18.41 28.60 -17.14
C VAL A 658 -19.71 27.98 -17.64
N PHE A 659 -19.65 27.44 -18.84
CA PHE A 659 -20.74 26.74 -19.51
C PHE A 659 -20.48 25.23 -19.50
N LYS A 660 -21.55 24.44 -19.60
CA LYS A 660 -21.49 22.99 -19.73
C LYS A 660 -21.87 22.61 -21.16
N ALA A 661 -21.01 21.85 -21.83
CA ALA A 661 -21.25 21.34 -23.18
C ALA A 661 -20.96 19.84 -23.27
N ARG A 662 -21.60 19.12 -24.20
CA ARG A 662 -21.31 17.69 -24.39
C ARG A 662 -19.96 17.52 -25.10
N LYS A 663 -19.19 16.48 -24.75
CA LYS A 663 -17.90 16.18 -25.40
C LYS A 663 -18.02 16.09 -26.94
N THR A 664 -19.09 15.49 -27.41
CA THR A 664 -19.37 15.25 -28.83
C THR A 664 -20.09 16.41 -29.53
N GLU A 665 -20.51 17.44 -28.81
CA GLU A 665 -21.15 18.63 -29.39
C GLU A 665 -20.14 19.42 -30.24
N LYS A 666 -20.60 20.01 -31.34
CA LYS A 666 -19.77 20.87 -32.20
C LYS A 666 -19.64 22.27 -31.61
N ILE A 667 -18.50 22.92 -31.81
CA ILE A 667 -18.27 24.30 -31.39
C ILE A 667 -19.31 25.26 -31.99
N SER A 668 -19.81 25.01 -33.21
CA SER A 668 -20.88 25.80 -33.82
C SER A 668 -22.20 25.77 -33.01
N ALA A 669 -22.52 24.62 -32.40
CA ALA A 669 -23.70 24.49 -31.55
C ALA A 669 -23.49 25.21 -30.21
N PHE A 670 -22.30 25.07 -29.62
CA PHE A 670 -21.91 25.82 -28.44
C PHE A 670 -21.93 27.35 -28.67
N LYS A 671 -21.49 27.81 -29.84
CA LYS A 671 -21.54 29.22 -30.25
C LYS A 671 -22.97 29.77 -30.24
N GLN A 672 -23.96 28.96 -30.64
CA GLN A 672 -25.37 29.34 -30.54
C GLN A 672 -25.82 29.51 -29.08
N GLN A 673 -25.34 28.66 -28.17
CA GLN A 673 -25.62 28.84 -26.73
C GLN A 673 -25.11 30.18 -26.20
N LEU A 674 -23.93 30.62 -26.66
CA LEU A 674 -23.39 31.94 -26.31
C LEU A 674 -24.22 33.09 -26.89
N VAL A 675 -24.69 32.94 -28.15
CA VAL A 675 -25.59 33.91 -28.79
C VAL A 675 -26.85 34.10 -27.96
N ASP A 676 -27.47 33.01 -27.52
CA ASP A 676 -28.71 33.05 -26.74
C ASP A 676 -28.47 33.63 -25.34
N HIS A 677 -27.36 33.28 -24.70
CA HIS A 677 -27.01 33.75 -23.36
C HIS A 677 -26.70 35.26 -23.32
N TYR A 678 -25.77 35.71 -24.18
CA TYR A 678 -25.33 37.10 -24.23
C TYR A 678 -26.22 37.99 -25.10
N LYS A 679 -27.22 37.42 -25.77
CA LYS A 679 -28.15 38.10 -26.71
C LYS A 679 -27.40 38.84 -27.81
N LEU A 680 -26.49 38.12 -28.49
CA LEU A 680 -25.57 38.69 -29.48
C LEU A 680 -26.10 38.50 -30.91
N GLU A 681 -25.83 39.46 -31.78
CA GLU A 681 -26.05 39.30 -33.22
C GLU A 681 -24.81 38.62 -33.86
N PRO A 682 -24.97 37.70 -34.82
CA PRO A 682 -23.86 36.94 -35.43
C PRO A 682 -22.70 37.78 -35.99
N GLU A 683 -22.95 39.03 -36.37
CA GLU A 683 -21.99 39.95 -37.00
C GLU A 683 -21.23 40.81 -35.99
N ARG A 684 -21.55 40.69 -34.70
CA ARG A 684 -21.07 41.58 -33.62
C ARG A 684 -20.17 40.91 -32.59
N PHE A 685 -19.87 39.62 -32.77
CA PHE A 685 -18.92 38.92 -31.91
C PHE A 685 -18.06 37.91 -32.69
N ARG A 686 -16.88 37.62 -32.17
CA ARG A 686 -16.06 36.50 -32.65
C ARG A 686 -15.38 35.80 -31.49
N LEU A 687 -15.10 34.52 -31.70
CA LEU A 687 -14.45 33.66 -30.72
C LEU A 687 -12.97 33.52 -31.06
N TRP A 688 -12.14 33.65 -30.04
CA TRP A 688 -10.72 33.37 -30.11
C TRP A 688 -10.37 32.18 -29.21
N SER A 689 -9.45 31.36 -29.69
CA SER A 689 -8.85 30.28 -28.90
C SER A 689 -7.89 30.84 -27.87
N ILE A 690 -7.91 30.30 -26.66
CA ILE A 690 -6.92 30.59 -25.62
C ILE A 690 -6.00 29.37 -25.50
N LEU A 691 -4.70 29.54 -25.77
CA LEU A 691 -3.72 28.45 -25.86
C LEU A 691 -2.57 28.61 -24.85
N TYR A 692 -1.95 27.48 -24.50
CA TYR A 692 -0.71 27.45 -23.72
C TYR A 692 0.50 27.66 -24.64
N ARG A 693 1.29 28.71 -24.38
CA ARG A 693 2.52 29.00 -25.12
C ARG A 693 3.73 28.26 -24.54
N GLN A 694 4.81 28.17 -25.31
CA GLN A 694 6.06 27.51 -24.91
C GLN A 694 6.69 28.11 -23.63
N ASN A 695 6.49 29.41 -23.38
CA ASN A 695 6.95 30.09 -22.17
C ASN A 695 6.04 29.88 -20.94
N LYS A 696 5.11 28.91 -21.01
CA LYS A 696 4.13 28.55 -19.97
C LYS A 696 3.13 29.66 -19.63
N THR A 697 2.91 30.61 -20.54
CA THR A 697 1.82 31.58 -20.43
C THR A 697 0.58 31.11 -21.17
N VAL A 698 -0.58 31.66 -20.82
CA VAL A 698 -1.87 31.32 -21.42
C VAL A 698 -2.43 32.57 -22.06
N ARG A 699 -2.55 32.56 -23.39
CA ARG A 699 -2.85 33.76 -24.18
C ARG A 699 -3.92 33.48 -25.22
N VAL A 700 -4.65 34.53 -25.55
CA VAL A 700 -5.47 34.58 -26.77
C VAL A 700 -4.53 34.41 -27.97
N ASP A 701 -4.88 33.56 -28.92
CA ASP A 701 -4.00 33.22 -30.04
C ASP A 701 -4.68 33.49 -31.39
N GLN A 702 -5.62 32.62 -31.79
CA GLN A 702 -6.23 32.66 -33.13
C GLN A 702 -7.75 32.79 -33.07
N VAL A 703 -8.32 33.44 -34.08
CA VAL A 703 -9.77 33.45 -34.32
C VAL A 703 -10.19 32.04 -34.75
N LEU A 704 -11.31 31.55 -34.22
CA LEU A 704 -11.86 30.26 -34.66
C LEU A 704 -12.28 30.33 -36.12
N SER A 705 -11.70 29.46 -36.95
CA SER A 705 -12.08 29.36 -38.35
C SER A 705 -13.38 28.57 -38.52
N PRO A 706 -14.05 28.65 -39.68
CA PRO A 706 -15.20 27.79 -39.98
C PRO A 706 -14.89 26.28 -39.92
N ALA A 707 -13.60 25.89 -40.05
CA ALA A 707 -13.19 24.51 -39.88
C ALA A 707 -13.12 24.11 -38.39
N ASP A 708 -12.70 25.02 -37.51
CA ASP A 708 -12.62 24.80 -36.07
C ASP A 708 -14.03 24.72 -35.45
N GLU A 709 -14.97 25.54 -35.95
CA GLU A 709 -16.37 25.50 -35.52
C GLU A 709 -17.05 24.14 -35.81
N ARG A 710 -16.55 23.38 -36.79
CA ARG A 710 -17.06 22.03 -37.11
C ARG A 710 -16.49 20.93 -36.21
N GLN A 711 -15.44 21.22 -35.46
CA GLN A 711 -14.82 20.27 -34.53
C GLN A 711 -15.67 20.12 -33.26
N THR A 712 -15.45 19.02 -32.54
CA THR A 712 -16.11 18.78 -31.25
C THR A 712 -15.48 19.63 -30.15
N VAL A 713 -16.25 19.94 -29.11
CA VAL A 713 -15.75 20.63 -27.91
C VAL A 713 -14.60 19.84 -27.28
N GLU A 714 -14.64 18.51 -27.32
CA GLU A 714 -13.55 17.65 -26.84
C GLU A 714 -12.23 17.93 -27.56
N LYS A 715 -12.25 17.99 -28.89
CA LYS A 715 -11.06 18.23 -29.69
C LYS A 715 -10.49 19.63 -29.44
N MET A 716 -11.37 20.61 -29.23
CA MET A 716 -10.95 21.94 -28.80
C MET A 716 -10.28 21.91 -27.42
N ARG A 717 -10.85 21.15 -26.47
CA ARG A 717 -10.29 21.01 -25.11
C ARG A 717 -8.85 20.50 -25.14
N GLU A 718 -8.54 19.53 -26.00
CA GLU A 718 -7.17 19.00 -26.16
C GLU A 718 -6.16 20.08 -26.52
N SER A 719 -6.57 21.10 -27.27
CA SER A 719 -5.71 22.24 -27.65
C SER A 719 -5.59 23.32 -26.55
N THR A 720 -6.60 23.45 -25.69
CA THR A 720 -6.68 24.51 -24.68
C THR A 720 -6.34 24.04 -23.25
N CYS A 721 -5.86 22.80 -23.07
CA CYS A 721 -5.49 22.22 -21.77
C CYS A 721 -4.04 21.69 -21.79
N VAL A 722 -3.32 21.83 -20.65
CA VAL A 722 -1.93 21.37 -20.49
C VAL A 722 -1.82 19.85 -20.40
N SER A 723 -2.85 19.20 -19.83
CA SER A 723 -2.87 17.75 -19.60
C SER A 723 -4.24 17.19 -19.93
N THR A 724 -4.28 16.19 -20.80
CA THR A 724 -5.48 15.43 -21.17
C THR A 724 -5.93 14.44 -20.09
N GLN A 725 -5.14 14.26 -19.03
CA GLN A 725 -5.45 13.33 -17.93
C GLN A 725 -6.38 13.93 -16.85
N ILE A 726 -6.63 15.24 -16.89
CA ILE A 726 -7.50 15.94 -15.94
C ILE A 726 -8.73 16.44 -16.71
N ASN A 727 -9.92 16.41 -16.10
CA ASN A 727 -11.15 17.02 -16.62
C ASN A 727 -11.02 18.56 -16.71
N GLY A 728 -10.13 19.05 -17.57
CA GLY A 728 -9.81 20.47 -17.72
C GLY A 728 -10.86 21.26 -18.47
N PHE A 729 -10.69 22.59 -18.50
CA PHE A 729 -11.65 23.50 -19.14
C PHE A 729 -11.25 23.81 -20.58
N THR A 730 -12.23 23.82 -21.48
CA THR A 730 -12.06 24.47 -22.79
C THR A 730 -12.04 25.98 -22.56
N LYS A 731 -11.04 26.72 -23.07
CA LYS A 731 -10.87 28.15 -22.79
C LYS A 731 -11.05 28.97 -24.06
N LEU A 732 -11.98 29.92 -24.05
CA LEU A 732 -12.30 30.79 -25.19
C LEU A 732 -12.36 32.25 -24.74
N TYR A 733 -11.91 33.15 -25.61
CA TYR A 733 -12.13 34.58 -25.45
C TYR A 733 -13.23 35.04 -26.42
N LEU A 734 -14.23 35.73 -25.88
CA LEU A 734 -15.37 36.26 -26.61
C LEU A 734 -15.17 37.76 -26.82
N GLU A 735 -14.77 38.12 -28.04
CA GLU A 735 -14.67 39.52 -28.47
C GLU A 735 -16.07 40.01 -28.88
N ILE A 736 -16.54 41.09 -28.26
CA ILE A 736 -17.84 41.71 -28.54
C ILE A 736 -17.58 43.13 -29.04
N ALA A 737 -18.18 43.52 -30.15
CA ALA A 737 -18.05 44.88 -30.68
C ALA A 737 -18.76 45.92 -29.79
N ASP A 738 -18.16 47.12 -29.71
CA ASP A 738 -18.75 48.26 -29.00
C ASP A 738 -20.18 48.56 -29.46
N LYS A 739 -20.98 49.13 -28.56
CA LYS A 739 -22.39 49.47 -28.85
C LYS A 739 -22.47 50.36 -30.10
N ASN A 740 -23.21 49.89 -31.11
CA ASN A 740 -23.46 50.55 -32.40
C ASN A 740 -22.29 50.56 -33.41
N GLN A 741 -21.27 49.72 -33.24
CA GLN A 741 -20.21 49.52 -34.24
C GLN A 741 -20.15 48.05 -34.73
N PRO A 742 -19.84 47.81 -36.02
CA PRO A 742 -19.52 46.47 -36.51
C PRO A 742 -18.16 45.99 -35.97
N LEU A 743 -17.93 44.68 -35.98
CA LEU A 743 -16.60 44.13 -35.68
C LEU A 743 -15.53 44.67 -36.62
N THR A 744 -14.37 44.99 -36.08
CA THR A 744 -13.20 45.39 -36.86
C THR A 744 -12.80 44.27 -37.83
N VAL A 745 -12.65 44.57 -39.12
CA VAL A 745 -12.12 43.59 -40.09
C VAL A 745 -10.63 43.41 -39.84
N LEU A 746 -10.22 42.17 -39.56
CA LEU A 746 -8.81 41.83 -39.29
C LEU A 746 -8.01 41.81 -40.59
N ARG A 747 -6.95 42.60 -40.64
CA ARG A 747 -5.93 42.53 -41.71
C ARG A 747 -4.81 41.60 -41.28
N ASN A 748 -4.15 40.96 -42.25
CA ASN A 748 -3.05 40.02 -42.01
C ASN A 748 -1.85 40.62 -41.27
N ASP A 749 -1.70 41.95 -41.29
CA ASP A 749 -0.61 42.67 -40.62
C ASP A 749 -0.99 43.16 -39.21
N GLN A 750 -2.20 42.90 -38.72
CA GLN A 750 -2.66 43.39 -37.42
C GLN A 750 -2.44 42.39 -36.28
N GLN A 751 -2.00 42.89 -35.12
CA GLN A 751 -2.01 42.15 -33.85
C GLN A 751 -3.12 42.65 -32.93
N LEU A 752 -3.69 41.73 -32.16
CA LEU A 752 -4.60 42.01 -31.04
C LEU A 752 -3.77 42.17 -29.76
N LEU A 753 -3.79 43.34 -29.13
CA LEU A 753 -3.08 43.61 -27.87
C LEU A 753 -4.02 43.95 -26.74
N PHE A 754 -3.74 43.41 -25.56
CA PHE A 754 -4.45 43.74 -24.33
C PHE A 754 -3.68 44.77 -23.53
N ILE A 755 -4.39 45.73 -22.94
CA ILE A 755 -3.77 46.90 -22.31
C ILE A 755 -4.05 46.90 -20.81
N LYS A 756 -2.99 46.96 -19.99
CA LYS A 756 -3.08 47.16 -18.54
C LYS A 756 -2.45 48.50 -18.13
N TYR A 757 -3.14 49.27 -17.30
CA TYR A 757 -2.58 50.45 -16.66
C TYR A 757 -2.33 50.20 -15.18
N PHE A 758 -1.09 50.39 -14.72
CA PHE A 758 -0.76 50.34 -13.29
C PHE A 758 -0.88 51.73 -12.68
N ASP A 759 -1.83 51.86 -11.75
CA ASP A 759 -1.96 53.05 -10.92
C ASP A 759 -1.08 52.90 -9.67
N VAL A 760 0.07 53.57 -9.70
CA VAL A 760 1.06 53.55 -8.61
C VAL A 760 0.48 54.09 -7.30
N LYS A 761 -0.48 55.03 -7.33
CA LYS A 761 -1.09 55.55 -6.11
C LYS A 761 -2.12 54.58 -5.53
N ALA A 762 -2.91 53.95 -6.40
CA ALA A 762 -3.91 52.98 -5.98
C ALA A 762 -3.36 51.58 -5.72
N GLN A 763 -2.11 51.29 -6.13
CA GLN A 763 -1.47 49.98 -6.08
C GLN A 763 -2.28 48.88 -6.78
N LYS A 764 -2.89 49.22 -7.92
CA LYS A 764 -3.81 48.36 -8.68
C LYS A 764 -3.61 48.47 -10.19
N PHE A 765 -3.84 47.36 -10.88
CA PHE A 765 -4.02 47.34 -12.32
C PHE A 765 -5.46 47.67 -12.71
N ARG A 766 -5.61 48.36 -13.85
CA ARG A 766 -6.86 48.54 -14.58
C ARG A 766 -6.68 47.97 -15.98
N GLY A 767 -7.48 46.97 -16.36
CA GLY A 767 -7.57 46.48 -17.73
C GLY A 767 -8.34 47.48 -18.59
N LEU A 768 -7.72 47.95 -19.68
CA LEU A 768 -8.29 48.97 -20.58
C LEU A 768 -8.77 48.34 -21.92
N GLY A 769 -9.21 47.08 -21.84
CA GLY A 769 -9.63 46.28 -22.99
C GLY A 769 -8.49 45.97 -23.95
N HIS A 770 -8.84 45.82 -25.23
CA HIS A 770 -7.92 45.48 -26.30
C HIS A 770 -7.82 46.57 -27.39
N ILE A 771 -6.75 46.52 -28.19
CA ILE A 771 -6.53 47.33 -29.40
C ILE A 771 -5.99 46.48 -30.54
N PHE A 772 -6.19 46.95 -31.77
CA PHE A 772 -5.54 46.41 -32.97
C PHE A 772 -4.42 47.33 -33.43
N VAL A 773 -3.21 46.80 -33.57
CA VAL A 773 -2.04 47.55 -34.06
C VAL A 773 -1.48 46.90 -35.32
N SER A 774 -0.84 47.67 -36.20
CA SER A 774 -0.11 47.09 -37.34
C SER A 774 1.30 46.68 -36.93
N SER A 775 1.74 45.52 -37.41
CA SER A 775 3.08 44.95 -37.15
C SER A 775 4.22 45.92 -37.44
N ASN A 776 4.04 46.78 -38.45
CA ASN A 776 5.06 47.68 -38.94
C ASN A 776 4.97 49.08 -38.32
N GLU A 777 3.95 49.32 -37.49
CA GLU A 777 3.76 50.57 -36.76
C GLU A 777 4.76 50.67 -35.60
N LYS A 778 5.21 51.89 -35.30
CA LYS A 778 6.08 52.14 -34.15
C LYS A 778 5.28 52.10 -32.85
N ILE A 779 5.85 51.55 -31.78
CA ILE A 779 5.20 51.48 -30.47
C ILE A 779 4.82 52.88 -29.96
N GLY A 780 5.61 53.91 -30.27
CA GLY A 780 5.31 55.28 -29.89
C GLY A 780 3.98 55.85 -30.44
N SER A 781 3.40 55.26 -31.50
CA SER A 781 2.15 55.76 -32.09
C SER A 781 0.92 55.57 -31.21
N ILE A 782 0.92 54.54 -30.35
CA ILE A 782 -0.23 54.20 -29.51
C ILE A 782 -0.26 54.99 -28.20
N LEU A 783 0.82 55.70 -27.84
CA LEU A 783 0.93 56.43 -26.57
C LEU A 783 -0.24 57.40 -26.31
N PRO A 784 -0.67 58.25 -27.28
CA PRO A 784 -1.79 59.17 -27.05
C PRO A 784 -3.09 58.42 -26.74
N THR A 785 -3.34 57.30 -27.43
CA THR A 785 -4.52 56.44 -27.22
C THR A 785 -4.51 55.83 -25.82
N LEU A 786 -3.35 55.41 -25.32
CA LEU A 786 -3.22 54.84 -23.97
C LEU A 786 -3.47 55.88 -22.87
N VAL A 787 -2.93 57.09 -23.04
CA VAL A 787 -3.14 58.22 -22.12
C VAL A 787 -4.63 58.58 -22.04
N GLU A 788 -5.31 58.65 -23.20
CA GLU A 788 -6.74 58.91 -23.28
C GLU A 788 -7.56 57.81 -22.58
N ARG A 789 -7.30 56.53 -22.89
CA ARG A 789 -8.02 55.39 -22.28
C ARG A 789 -7.81 55.28 -20.77
N ALA A 790 -6.66 55.67 -20.26
CA ALA A 790 -6.42 55.70 -18.81
C ALA A 790 -7.07 56.89 -18.10
N GLY A 791 -7.63 57.86 -18.84
CA GLY A 791 -8.19 59.09 -18.29
C GLY A 791 -7.12 60.05 -17.77
N LEU A 792 -5.91 60.01 -18.35
CA LEU A 792 -4.77 60.83 -17.92
C LEU A 792 -4.68 62.14 -18.73
N PRO A 793 -4.10 63.21 -18.18
CA PRO A 793 -3.83 64.43 -18.94
C PRO A 793 -2.97 64.17 -20.18
N LYS A 794 -3.28 64.83 -21.31
CA LYS A 794 -2.56 64.64 -22.60
C LYS A 794 -1.05 64.93 -22.53
N SER A 795 -0.60 65.68 -21.54
CA SER A 795 0.82 66.00 -21.31
C SER A 795 1.56 64.96 -20.47
N THR A 796 0.90 63.91 -19.99
CA THR A 796 1.49 62.90 -19.11
C THR A 796 2.45 61.99 -19.89
N SER A 797 3.70 61.92 -19.41
CA SER A 797 4.68 60.93 -19.90
C SER A 797 4.40 59.56 -19.30
N ILE A 798 4.45 58.53 -20.14
CA ILE A 798 4.22 57.13 -19.75
C ILE A 798 5.37 56.23 -20.19
N GLN A 799 5.56 55.12 -19.48
CA GLN A 799 6.49 54.05 -19.84
C GLN A 799 5.71 52.75 -20.06
N LEU A 800 6.10 51.99 -21.08
CA LEU A 800 5.43 50.76 -21.50
C LEU A 800 6.31 49.55 -21.18
N PHE A 801 5.66 48.47 -20.79
CA PHE A 801 6.25 47.19 -20.47
C PHE A 801 5.48 46.08 -21.16
N GLU A 802 6.17 45.07 -21.65
CA GLU A 802 5.57 43.83 -22.10
C GLU A 802 5.47 42.86 -20.93
N GLU A 803 4.26 42.35 -20.69
CA GLU A 803 4.05 41.25 -19.76
C GLU A 803 4.42 39.94 -20.49
N VAL A 804 5.70 39.52 -20.44
CA VAL A 804 6.17 38.33 -21.17
C VAL A 804 5.87 37.04 -20.41
N LYS A 805 6.28 36.98 -19.14
CA LYS A 805 6.03 35.88 -18.19
C LYS A 805 6.12 36.41 -16.75
N PRO A 806 5.64 35.69 -15.72
CA PRO A 806 5.62 36.22 -14.35
C PRO A 806 6.96 36.72 -13.81
N THR A 807 8.08 36.20 -14.34
CA THR A 807 9.45 36.58 -13.95
C THR A 807 10.17 37.48 -14.94
N ALA A 808 9.54 37.87 -16.06
CA ALA A 808 10.14 38.77 -17.05
C ALA A 808 9.10 39.76 -17.55
N ILE A 809 9.34 41.02 -17.24
CA ILE A 809 8.51 42.17 -17.58
C ILE A 809 9.43 43.18 -18.27
N ASP A 810 9.36 43.23 -19.60
CA ASP A 810 10.40 43.86 -20.42
C ASP A 810 10.00 45.27 -20.81
N LEU A 811 10.93 46.23 -20.70
CA LEU A 811 10.68 47.62 -21.08
C LEU A 811 10.55 47.74 -22.60
N LEU A 812 9.43 48.28 -23.08
CA LEU A 812 9.18 48.53 -24.49
C LEU A 812 9.71 49.90 -24.92
N LYS A 813 10.57 49.91 -25.94
CA LYS A 813 11.12 51.14 -26.52
C LYS A 813 10.14 51.72 -27.54
N SER A 814 9.92 53.03 -27.50
CA SER A 814 8.93 53.70 -28.36
C SER A 814 9.38 53.85 -29.82
N ASP A 815 10.68 53.73 -30.11
CA ASP A 815 11.29 53.95 -31.42
C ASP A 815 11.28 52.73 -32.34
N ILE A 816 11.03 51.55 -31.79
CA ILE A 816 10.94 50.28 -32.53
C ILE A 816 9.51 49.95 -32.95
N THR A 817 9.36 49.06 -33.92
CA THR A 817 8.06 48.57 -34.38
C THR A 817 7.56 47.38 -33.56
N PHE A 818 6.25 47.12 -33.55
CA PHE A 818 5.66 45.95 -32.89
C PHE A 818 6.27 44.63 -33.37
N ARG A 819 6.57 44.50 -34.67
CA ARG A 819 7.29 43.35 -35.25
C ARG A 819 8.68 43.17 -34.64
N LYS A 820 9.43 44.26 -34.44
CA LYS A 820 10.79 44.18 -33.88
C LYS A 820 10.79 43.87 -32.38
N ALA A 821 9.69 44.21 -31.70
CA ALA A 821 9.43 43.79 -30.33
C ALA A 821 8.85 42.37 -30.22
N GLU A 822 8.76 41.62 -31.33
CA GLU A 822 8.23 40.24 -31.37
C GLU A 822 6.79 40.09 -30.85
N ILE A 823 6.00 41.17 -30.90
CA ILE A 823 4.64 41.22 -30.41
C ILE A 823 3.70 40.37 -31.29
N GLN A 824 2.88 39.54 -30.65
CA GLN A 824 1.93 38.60 -31.22
C GLN A 824 0.50 38.85 -30.74
N HIS A 825 -0.47 38.15 -31.33
CA HIS A 825 -1.87 38.18 -30.86
C HIS A 825 -1.95 37.76 -29.40
N GLY A 826 -2.72 38.50 -28.61
CA GLY A 826 -2.96 38.22 -27.20
C GLY A 826 -1.84 38.66 -26.27
N ASP A 827 -0.80 39.35 -26.76
CA ASP A 827 0.20 39.95 -25.88
C ASP A 827 -0.38 41.09 -25.06
N ILE A 828 0.14 41.22 -23.83
CA ILE A 828 -0.34 42.18 -22.86
C ILE A 828 0.72 43.27 -22.68
N VAL A 829 0.33 44.50 -22.97
CA VAL A 829 1.15 45.69 -22.76
C VAL A 829 0.68 46.37 -21.48
N CYS A 830 1.57 46.44 -20.50
CA CYS A 830 1.38 47.18 -19.27
C CYS A 830 1.99 48.58 -19.41
N PHE A 831 1.40 49.60 -18.80
CA PHE A 831 2.03 50.92 -18.72
C PHE A 831 1.75 51.63 -17.40
N GLN A 832 2.61 52.58 -17.07
CA GLN A 832 2.48 53.46 -15.92
C GLN A 832 2.96 54.88 -16.27
N GLN A 833 2.70 55.84 -15.38
CA GLN A 833 3.27 57.19 -15.49
C GLN A 833 4.79 57.13 -15.27
N THR A 834 5.55 57.91 -16.03
CA THR A 834 7.00 58.04 -15.84
C THR A 834 7.27 58.74 -14.51
N LEU A 835 8.02 58.09 -13.62
CA LEU A 835 8.43 58.65 -12.33
C LEU A 835 9.88 59.13 -12.38
N SER A 836 10.18 60.21 -11.67
CA SER A 836 11.56 60.59 -11.39
C SER A 836 12.18 59.68 -10.32
N GLN A 837 13.52 59.66 -10.23
CA GLN A 837 14.20 58.86 -9.21
C GLN A 837 13.77 59.24 -7.78
N LYS A 838 13.59 60.54 -7.51
CA LYS A 838 13.17 61.03 -6.20
C LYS A 838 11.78 60.52 -5.81
N GLU A 839 10.83 60.53 -6.74
CA GLU A 839 9.47 60.02 -6.51
C GLU A 839 9.47 58.51 -6.28
N THR A 840 10.30 57.78 -7.04
CA THR A 840 10.49 56.34 -6.89
C THR A 840 11.02 55.98 -5.50
N ASP A 841 12.04 56.69 -5.03
CA ASP A 841 12.64 56.47 -3.71
C ASP A 841 11.64 56.79 -2.58
N GLU A 842 10.83 57.84 -2.72
CA GLU A 842 9.82 58.23 -1.74
C GLU A 842 8.67 57.21 -1.64
N ILE A 843 8.17 56.72 -2.77
CA ILE A 843 7.13 55.68 -2.84
C ILE A 843 7.63 54.39 -2.18
N THR A 844 8.85 53.97 -2.50
CA THR A 844 9.46 52.76 -1.94
C THR A 844 9.70 52.90 -0.44
N LYS A 845 10.13 54.08 0.04
CA LYS A 845 10.31 54.35 1.47
C LYS A 845 9.01 54.24 2.27
N ASN A 846 7.87 54.53 1.65
CA ASN A 846 6.54 54.36 2.25
C ASN A 846 6.01 52.92 2.17
N GLY A 847 6.82 51.97 1.66
CA GLY A 847 6.43 50.56 1.51
C GLY A 847 5.49 50.28 0.34
N LEU A 848 5.36 51.22 -0.59
CA LEU A 848 4.55 51.07 -1.80
C LEU A 848 5.41 50.67 -3.00
N ILE A 849 4.78 50.02 -3.99
CA ILE A 849 5.46 49.53 -5.19
C ILE A 849 5.48 50.63 -6.26
N ALA A 850 6.67 51.01 -6.71
CA ALA A 850 6.85 52.13 -7.64
C ALA A 850 6.77 51.73 -9.13
N THR A 851 7.06 50.47 -9.47
CA THR A 851 7.15 50.02 -10.87
C THR A 851 6.31 48.77 -11.17
N VAL A 852 5.90 48.63 -12.42
CA VAL A 852 5.19 47.46 -12.94
C VAL A 852 6.01 46.14 -12.76
N PRO A 853 7.32 46.09 -13.08
CA PRO A 853 8.15 44.92 -12.79
C PRO A 853 8.18 44.53 -11.31
N ASP A 854 8.27 45.51 -10.42
CA ASP A 854 8.29 45.25 -8.96
C ASP A 854 6.93 44.73 -8.47
N TYR A 855 5.83 45.19 -9.07
CA TYR A 855 4.49 44.71 -8.74
C TYR A 855 4.32 43.23 -9.08
N TYR A 856 4.70 42.83 -10.30
CA TYR A 856 4.67 41.42 -10.69
C TYR A 856 5.66 40.58 -9.87
N THR A 857 6.81 41.14 -9.51
CA THR A 857 7.77 40.47 -8.61
C THR A 857 7.16 40.24 -7.23
N SER A 858 6.41 41.20 -6.68
CA SER A 858 5.67 41.05 -5.41
C SER A 858 4.56 39.99 -5.52
N LEU A 859 3.79 40.00 -6.61
CA LEU A 859 2.76 38.99 -6.86
C LEU A 859 3.33 37.58 -7.05
N TYR A 860 4.50 37.45 -7.67
CA TYR A 860 5.22 36.19 -7.80
C TYR A 860 5.77 35.77 -6.43
N ASN A 861 6.38 36.72 -5.72
CA ASN A 861 6.78 36.82 -4.30
C ASN A 861 5.91 36.12 -3.25
N ARG A 862 4.62 36.45 -3.32
CA ARG A 862 3.70 36.27 -2.21
C ARG A 862 3.50 34.80 -1.84
N ALA A 863 3.40 34.57 -0.55
CA ALA A 863 3.02 33.30 0.04
C ALA A 863 2.09 33.58 1.22
N CYS A 864 1.01 32.82 1.32
CA CYS A 864 0.13 32.88 2.48
C CYS A 864 0.48 31.76 3.46
N ILE A 865 0.53 32.07 4.75
CA ILE A 865 0.88 31.14 5.82
C ILE A 865 -0.12 31.29 6.96
N LEU A 866 -0.55 30.15 7.49
CA LEU A 866 -1.35 30.07 8.71
C LEU A 866 -0.43 29.77 9.90
N PHE A 867 -0.28 30.76 10.78
CA PHE A 867 0.47 30.61 12.02
C PHE A 867 -0.43 30.06 13.12
N LYS A 868 -0.05 28.92 13.70
CA LYS A 868 -0.79 28.28 14.81
C LYS A 868 0.06 28.24 16.08
N PRO A 869 -0.52 28.44 17.26
CA PRO A 869 0.17 28.20 18.51
C PRO A 869 0.54 26.71 18.61
N LYS A 870 1.74 26.42 19.11
CA LYS A 870 2.20 25.04 19.31
C LYS A 870 1.34 24.34 20.39
N PRO A 871 0.87 23.10 20.18
CA PRO A 871 0.11 22.34 21.18
C PRO A 871 0.92 22.13 22.47
N ASN A 872 0.26 22.16 23.63
CA ASN A 872 0.84 21.95 24.97
C ASN A 872 1.85 23.01 25.46
N THR A 873 2.01 24.13 24.76
CA THR A 873 2.72 25.30 25.29
C THR A 873 1.75 26.19 26.07
N VAL A 874 2.14 26.60 27.28
CA VAL A 874 1.41 27.57 28.11
C VAL A 874 1.64 28.97 27.54
N SER A 875 1.19 29.21 26.31
CA SER A 875 1.26 30.53 25.67
C SER A 875 0.02 31.33 26.02
N SER A 876 0.21 32.60 26.36
CA SER A 876 -0.84 33.57 26.65
C SER A 876 -1.68 33.98 25.44
N SER A 877 -1.27 33.66 24.21
CA SER A 877 -2.04 33.90 22.98
C SER A 877 -2.45 32.58 22.33
N SER A 878 -3.76 32.31 22.27
CA SER A 878 -4.32 31.15 21.56
C SER A 878 -4.77 31.50 20.12
N GLU A 879 -4.22 32.57 19.53
CA GLU A 879 -4.71 33.12 18.28
C GLU A 879 -4.06 32.48 17.06
N GLU A 880 -4.87 32.00 16.12
CA GLU A 880 -4.41 31.61 14.81
C GLU A 880 -4.35 32.85 13.91
N VAL A 881 -3.20 33.08 13.26
CA VAL A 881 -2.97 34.28 12.45
C VAL A 881 -2.60 33.88 11.03
N GLN A 882 -3.41 34.29 10.07
CA GLN A 882 -3.10 34.12 8.65
C GLN A 882 -2.40 35.38 8.12
N LEU A 883 -1.22 35.22 7.53
CA LEU A 883 -0.43 36.32 6.96
C LEU A 883 -0.05 36.04 5.52
N THR A 884 -0.07 37.10 4.69
CA THR A 884 0.54 37.08 3.37
C THR A 884 1.91 37.74 3.46
N LEU A 885 2.96 37.00 3.14
CA LEU A 885 4.36 37.38 3.29
C LEU A 885 5.08 37.24 1.95
N ASP A 886 6.23 37.91 1.82
CA ASP A 886 7.16 37.65 0.72
C ASP A 886 7.97 36.39 1.04
N ARG A 887 8.08 35.43 0.11
CA ARG A 887 8.86 34.20 0.36
C ARG A 887 10.36 34.43 0.57
N THR A 888 10.86 35.56 0.10
CA THR A 888 12.26 35.97 0.29
C THR A 888 12.48 36.70 1.61
N ALA A 889 11.40 36.99 2.36
CA ALA A 889 11.48 37.56 3.70
C ALA A 889 12.33 36.66 4.60
N ASN A 890 13.26 37.28 5.33
CA ASN A 890 14.11 36.57 6.26
C ASN A 890 13.40 36.31 7.60
N TYR A 891 13.98 35.46 8.44
CA TYR A 891 13.44 35.08 9.75
C TYR A 891 12.98 36.30 10.56
N VAL A 892 13.81 37.35 10.61
CA VAL A 892 13.53 38.58 11.39
C VAL A 892 12.29 39.30 10.86
N THR A 893 12.13 39.38 9.54
CA THR A 893 10.99 40.02 8.89
C THR A 893 9.71 39.22 9.12
N VAL A 894 9.78 37.89 9.03
CA VAL A 894 8.64 37.00 9.32
C VAL A 894 8.23 37.09 10.79
N ALA A 895 9.20 37.05 11.71
CA ALA A 895 8.97 37.22 13.14
C ALA A 895 8.35 38.58 13.45
N LYS A 896 8.85 39.66 12.86
CA LYS A 896 8.26 41.00 13.03
C LYS A 896 6.81 41.07 12.55
N ALA A 897 6.51 40.53 11.37
CA ALA A 897 5.16 40.55 10.82
C ALA A 897 4.14 39.80 11.71
N LEU A 898 4.55 38.67 12.30
CA LEU A 898 3.71 37.95 13.28
C LEU A 898 3.64 38.67 14.63
N ALA A 899 4.77 39.20 15.10
CA ALA A 899 4.88 39.93 16.36
C ALA A 899 3.97 41.18 16.39
N ASP A 900 3.92 41.93 15.29
CA ASP A 900 3.06 43.11 15.14
C ASP A 900 1.56 42.73 15.22
N LYS A 901 1.18 41.50 14.81
CA LYS A 901 -0.19 41.00 14.95
C LYS A 901 -0.52 40.51 16.35
N LEU A 902 0.42 39.82 16.98
CA LEU A 902 0.26 39.26 18.32
C LEU A 902 0.55 40.29 19.43
N ASN A 903 1.04 41.47 19.08
CA ASN A 903 1.49 42.52 19.99
C ASN A 903 2.57 42.03 20.99
N VAL A 904 3.58 41.32 20.48
CA VAL A 904 4.73 40.80 21.24
C VAL A 904 6.05 41.26 20.64
N GLU A 905 7.18 40.99 21.30
CA GLU A 905 8.50 41.29 20.75
C GLU A 905 8.96 40.22 19.75
N ALA A 906 9.45 40.64 18.58
CA ALA A 906 9.87 39.73 17.51
C ALA A 906 11.02 38.79 17.91
N SER A 907 11.92 39.22 18.79
CA SER A 907 13.07 38.43 19.27
C SER A 907 12.67 37.22 20.13
N LYS A 908 11.42 37.20 20.61
CA LYS A 908 10.86 36.15 21.46
C LYS A 908 10.03 35.11 20.70
N ILE A 909 9.84 35.28 19.39
CA ILE A 909 9.08 34.33 18.57
C ILE A 909 9.98 33.21 18.08
N ARG A 910 9.67 31.97 18.49
CA ARG A 910 10.30 30.76 17.98
C ARG A 910 9.33 30.02 17.05
N PHE A 911 9.82 29.63 15.88
CA PHE A 911 9.03 28.90 14.90
C PHE A 911 9.30 27.39 14.95
N THR A 912 8.27 26.60 14.62
CA THR A 912 8.34 25.15 14.46
C THR A 912 7.68 24.78 13.13
N ALA A 913 8.38 24.01 12.29
CA ALA A 913 7.84 23.53 11.03
C ALA A 913 6.68 22.55 11.27
N SER A 914 5.70 22.53 10.37
CA SER A 914 4.62 21.55 10.37
C SER A 914 4.93 20.37 9.45
N ASN A 915 4.36 19.21 9.78
CA ASN A 915 4.25 18.11 8.84
C ASN A 915 3.13 18.41 7.83
N SER A 916 3.43 18.36 6.53
CA SER A 916 2.47 18.67 5.46
C SER A 916 1.31 17.68 5.35
N ILE A 917 1.42 16.48 5.92
CA ILE A 917 0.39 15.42 5.87
C ILE A 917 -0.41 15.37 7.17
N THR A 918 0.28 15.30 8.31
CA THR A 918 -0.40 15.12 9.61
C THR A 918 -0.79 16.43 10.27
N HIS A 919 -0.32 17.56 9.76
CA HIS A 919 -0.47 18.89 10.33
C HIS A 919 0.01 19.00 11.79
N GLN A 920 0.89 18.10 12.24
CA GLN A 920 1.50 18.12 13.56
C GLN A 920 2.83 18.89 13.54
N PRO A 921 3.25 19.51 14.67
CA PRO A 921 4.57 20.12 14.79
C PRO A 921 5.68 19.08 14.60
N ARG A 922 6.72 19.42 13.84
CA ARG A 922 7.85 18.52 13.51
C ARG A 922 9.16 18.97 14.14
N GLU A 923 9.85 19.93 13.53
CA GLU A 923 11.19 20.37 13.91
C GLU A 923 11.19 21.88 14.18
N ILE A 924 11.94 22.30 15.21
CA ILE A 924 12.13 23.71 15.54
C ILE A 924 12.98 24.35 14.43
N ILE A 925 12.54 25.51 13.94
CA ILE A 925 13.29 26.29 12.96
C ILE A 925 14.27 27.16 13.75
N HIS A 926 15.56 26.81 13.67
CA HIS A 926 16.62 27.52 14.38
C HIS A 926 16.76 28.98 13.95
N TYR A 927 17.08 29.85 14.91
CA TYR A 927 17.24 31.27 14.67
C TYR A 927 18.49 31.54 13.84
N LYS A 928 18.27 31.92 12.59
CA LYS A 928 19.29 32.39 11.66
C LYS A 928 18.76 33.65 10.99
N PRO A 929 19.29 34.85 11.29
CA PRO A 929 18.71 36.11 10.85
C PRO A 929 18.50 36.22 9.33
N GLY A 930 19.38 35.59 8.54
CA GLY A 930 19.35 35.61 7.08
C GLY A 930 18.54 34.51 6.41
N THR A 931 18.06 33.51 7.16
CA THR A 931 17.30 32.38 6.58
C THR A 931 15.97 32.87 6.03
N ARG A 932 15.67 32.51 4.79
CA ARG A 932 14.47 32.97 4.08
C ARG A 932 13.27 32.10 4.39
N LEU A 933 12.07 32.65 4.22
CA LEU A 933 10.83 31.93 4.47
C LEU A 933 10.69 30.65 3.63
N GLU A 934 11.14 30.68 2.37
CA GLU A 934 11.20 29.49 1.50
C GLU A 934 12.14 28.38 2.04
N GLU A 935 13.17 28.75 2.80
CA GLU A 935 14.09 27.82 3.46
C GLU A 935 13.55 27.34 4.82
N MET A 936 12.78 28.19 5.51
CA MET A 936 12.11 27.86 6.78
C MET A 936 11.00 26.81 6.58
N MET A 937 10.40 26.73 5.38
CA MET A 937 9.29 25.85 5.06
C MET A 937 9.53 25.05 3.79
N ILE A 938 10.03 23.81 3.94
CA ILE A 938 10.22 22.88 2.82
C ILE A 938 8.90 22.58 2.07
N GLY A 939 7.77 22.63 2.77
CA GLY A 939 6.42 22.41 2.21
C GLY A 939 5.73 23.65 1.63
N LEU A 940 6.44 24.79 1.49
CA LEU A 940 5.84 26.00 0.91
C LEU A 940 5.57 25.78 -0.59
N PRO A 941 4.34 26.03 -1.09
CA PRO A 941 4.05 25.89 -2.51
C PRO A 941 4.95 26.79 -3.35
N LYS A 942 5.31 26.31 -4.55
CA LYS A 942 6.26 27.02 -5.40
C LYS A 942 5.62 28.32 -5.90
N PRO A 943 6.43 29.34 -6.25
CA PRO A 943 5.96 30.56 -6.89
C PRO A 943 4.92 30.38 -8.01
N GLN A 944 5.15 29.36 -8.84
CA GLN A 944 4.30 29.06 -9.99
C GLN A 944 2.91 28.58 -9.57
N ASP A 945 2.80 27.92 -8.41
CA ASP A 945 1.54 27.45 -7.85
C ASP A 945 0.67 28.62 -7.34
N TYR A 946 1.31 29.71 -6.89
CA TYR A 946 0.66 30.95 -6.44
C TYR A 946 0.47 32.01 -7.53
N GLY A 947 1.08 31.82 -8.70
CA GLY A 947 1.15 32.82 -9.76
C GLY A 947 -0.20 33.24 -10.34
N GLN A 948 -1.24 32.41 -10.22
CA GLN A 948 -2.59 32.71 -10.74
C GLN A 948 -3.66 32.83 -9.64
N ILE A 949 -3.28 32.79 -8.36
CA ILE A 949 -4.21 32.81 -7.24
C ILE A 949 -4.74 34.23 -7.00
N VAL A 950 -6.06 34.44 -7.12
CA VAL A 950 -6.65 35.79 -6.92
C VAL A 950 -6.95 36.08 -5.45
N SER A 951 -7.38 35.07 -4.69
CA SER A 951 -7.61 35.12 -3.24
C SER A 951 -7.10 33.84 -2.57
N PHE A 952 -6.68 33.93 -1.30
CA PHE A 952 -6.24 32.79 -0.48
C PHE A 952 -7.37 32.14 0.34
N ASP A 953 -8.60 32.65 0.26
CA ASP A 953 -9.72 32.21 1.13
C ASP A 953 -10.13 30.74 0.92
N ASN A 954 -9.87 30.18 -0.27
CA ASN A 954 -10.28 28.82 -0.66
C ASN A 954 -9.09 27.90 -0.98
N ILE A 955 -7.89 28.21 -0.45
CA ILE A 955 -6.68 27.42 -0.67
C ILE A 955 -6.24 26.78 0.64
N ASN A 956 -5.70 25.56 0.55
CA ASN A 956 -5.08 24.93 1.70
C ASN A 956 -3.77 25.65 2.04
N VAL A 957 -3.80 26.46 3.09
CA VAL A 957 -2.69 27.34 3.48
C VAL A 957 -1.65 26.53 4.28
N PRO A 958 -0.35 26.60 3.93
CA PRO A 958 0.70 25.99 4.72
C PRO A 958 0.69 26.46 6.17
N ILE A 959 0.89 25.53 7.11
CA ILE A 959 0.87 25.82 8.54
C ILE A 959 2.31 25.99 9.04
N MET A 960 2.56 27.03 9.83
CA MET A 960 3.77 27.16 10.65
C MET A 960 3.36 27.30 12.11
N PHE A 961 3.99 26.52 13.00
CA PHE A 961 3.73 26.66 14.41
C PHE A 961 4.62 27.73 15.02
N TYR A 962 4.12 28.44 16.02
CA TYR A 962 4.89 29.41 16.78
C TYR A 962 4.72 29.22 18.29
N GLU A 963 5.70 29.72 19.03
CA GLU A 963 5.66 29.87 20.48
C GLU A 963 6.34 31.19 20.87
N VAL A 964 5.79 31.85 21.89
CA VAL A 964 6.35 33.08 22.45
C VAL A 964 7.18 32.70 23.68
N MET A 965 8.47 33.02 23.65
CA MET A 965 9.44 32.68 24.69
C MET A 965 9.58 33.82 25.71
N ASP A 966 9.96 33.48 26.95
CA ASP A 966 10.26 34.48 27.98
C ASP A 966 11.62 35.20 27.77
N VAL A 967 12.48 34.62 26.94
CA VAL A 967 13.84 35.09 26.63
C VAL A 967 14.07 35.15 25.11
N ASP A 968 15.05 35.93 24.67
CA ASP A 968 15.40 36.03 23.26
C ASP A 968 15.85 34.68 22.68
N VAL A 969 15.31 34.33 21.50
CA VAL A 969 15.58 33.03 20.86
C VAL A 969 17.06 32.88 20.50
N ALA A 970 17.72 33.97 20.09
CA ALA A 970 19.14 34.00 19.81
C ALA A 970 19.99 33.63 21.05
N ASP A 971 19.62 34.15 22.22
CA ASP A 971 20.31 33.89 23.48
C ASP A 971 20.08 32.45 23.97
N LEU A 972 18.87 31.93 23.77
CA LEU A 972 18.51 30.56 24.13
C LEU A 972 19.33 29.53 23.35
N GLU A 973 19.52 29.73 22.04
CA GLU A 973 20.21 28.76 21.17
C GLU A 973 21.75 28.80 21.32
N SER A 974 22.29 29.91 21.84
CA SER A 974 23.74 30.07 22.11
C SER A 974 24.25 29.24 23.31
N LYS A 975 23.33 28.73 24.14
CA LYS A 975 23.62 27.97 25.37
C LYS A 975 23.19 26.51 25.23
N ARG A 976 23.92 25.62 25.88
CA ARG A 976 23.69 24.18 25.91
C ARG A 976 23.50 23.71 27.34
N SER A 977 22.46 22.90 27.55
CA SER A 977 22.21 22.23 28.83
C SER A 977 22.81 20.82 28.79
N ILE A 978 23.65 20.48 29.76
CA ILE A 978 24.29 19.15 29.88
C ILE A 978 23.98 18.61 31.27
N THR A 979 23.41 17.41 31.32
CA THR A 979 23.17 16.67 32.56
C THR A 979 24.32 15.69 32.79
N VAL A 980 25.00 15.83 33.94
CA VAL A 980 26.14 15.02 34.35
C VAL A 980 25.78 14.21 35.59
N ASN A 981 26.12 12.92 35.57
CA ASN A 981 25.92 12.01 36.69
C ASN A 981 27.21 11.93 37.53
N ILE A 982 27.13 12.39 38.77
CA ILE A 982 28.25 12.43 39.69
C ILE A 982 28.34 11.09 40.41
N ILE A 983 29.49 10.43 40.29
CA ILE A 983 29.78 9.16 40.94
C ILE A 983 30.46 9.44 42.29
N GLY A 984 29.91 8.87 43.37
CA GLY A 984 30.48 8.94 44.70
C GLY A 984 31.70 8.01 44.92
N PRO A 985 32.11 7.78 46.19
CA PRO A 985 33.23 6.88 46.49
C PRO A 985 33.03 5.43 46.00
N THR A 986 31.78 5.00 45.89
CA THR A 986 31.36 3.73 45.28
C THR A 986 30.40 4.00 44.12
N LEU A 987 30.33 3.07 43.17
CA LEU A 987 29.45 3.17 41.99
C LEU A 987 27.95 3.15 42.30
N ARG A 988 27.55 2.98 43.58
CA ARG A 988 26.14 2.92 44.00
C ARG A 988 25.50 4.28 44.30
N LYS A 989 26.31 5.33 44.50
CA LYS A 989 25.81 6.68 44.79
C LYS A 989 25.97 7.56 43.55
N GLU A 990 24.85 7.89 42.91
CA GLU A 990 24.78 8.75 41.72
C GLU A 990 23.95 10.00 42.03
N THR A 991 24.51 11.19 41.82
CA THR A 991 23.80 12.47 41.94
C THR A 991 23.78 13.17 40.59
N LYS A 992 22.60 13.60 40.10
CA LYS A 992 22.50 14.29 38.80
C LYS A 992 22.62 15.80 38.96
N VAL A 993 23.43 16.42 38.11
CA VAL A 993 23.54 17.89 38.01
C VAL A 993 23.33 18.33 36.59
N THR A 994 22.52 19.36 36.39
CA THR A 994 22.34 19.99 35.07
C THR A 994 23.05 21.35 35.04
N ALA A 995 23.95 21.51 34.08
CA ALA A 995 24.73 22.71 33.86
C ALA A 995 24.30 23.37 32.53
N LEU A 996 24.13 24.69 32.55
CA LEU A 996 23.79 25.48 31.36
C LEU A 996 25.00 26.38 31.05
N LEU A 997 25.60 26.18 29.89
CA LEU A 997 26.87 26.81 29.49
C LEU A 997 26.78 27.29 28.03
N PRO A 998 27.54 28.32 27.61
CA PRO A 998 27.73 28.63 26.20
C PRO A 998 28.27 27.41 25.45
N ARG A 999 27.85 27.19 24.20
CA ARG A 999 28.38 26.07 23.38
C ARG A 999 29.91 26.13 23.20
N THR A 1000 30.48 27.33 23.15
CA THR A 1000 31.94 27.55 23.11
C THR A 1000 32.65 27.38 24.45
N GLY A 1001 31.91 27.10 25.54
CA GLY A 1001 32.46 26.90 26.86
C GLY A 1001 33.39 25.68 26.93
N SER A 1002 34.25 25.63 27.95
CA SER A 1002 35.17 24.51 28.16
C SER A 1002 34.61 23.47 29.13
N VAL A 1003 35.09 22.23 29.02
CA VAL A 1003 34.79 21.15 29.95
C VAL A 1003 35.18 21.54 31.38
N ARG A 1004 36.22 22.34 31.58
CA ARG A 1004 36.56 22.93 32.89
C ARG A 1004 35.41 23.76 33.47
N GLN A 1005 34.78 24.63 32.68
CA GLN A 1005 33.61 25.41 33.13
C GLN A 1005 32.40 24.53 33.44
N LEU A 1006 32.23 23.41 32.72
CA LEU A 1006 31.24 22.39 33.05
C LEU A 1006 31.53 21.73 34.40
N LEU A 1007 32.77 21.30 34.61
CA LEU A 1007 33.21 20.69 35.86
C LEU A 1007 33.11 21.65 37.06
N ASP A 1008 33.42 22.95 36.88
CA ASP A 1008 33.22 23.97 37.93
C ASP A 1008 31.75 24.06 38.37
N GLN A 1009 30.80 24.03 37.42
CA GLN A 1009 29.38 24.00 37.74
C GLN A 1009 28.96 22.69 38.40
N VAL A 1010 29.52 21.55 37.96
CA VAL A 1010 29.26 20.23 38.54
C VAL A 1010 29.77 20.15 39.98
N VAL A 1011 30.98 20.64 40.27
CA VAL A 1011 31.54 20.72 41.62
C VAL A 1011 30.69 21.63 42.52
N THR A 1012 30.34 22.81 42.03
CA THR A 1012 29.60 23.82 42.81
C THR A 1012 28.17 23.36 43.11
N LYS A 1013 27.45 22.84 42.11
CA LYS A 1013 26.04 22.42 42.25
C LYS A 1013 25.90 21.00 42.83
N GLY A 1014 26.85 20.12 42.55
CA GLY A 1014 26.80 18.70 42.86
C GLY A 1014 27.34 18.29 44.22
N LYS A 1015 27.92 19.23 44.98
CA LYS A 1015 28.51 19.00 46.31
C LYS A 1015 29.53 17.84 46.30
N MET A 1016 30.41 17.82 45.30
CA MET A 1016 31.51 16.83 45.25
C MET A 1016 32.50 17.09 46.38
N ASP A 1017 33.03 16.02 46.98
CA ASP A 1017 34.03 16.10 48.06
C ASP A 1017 35.37 16.65 47.55
N VAL A 1018 35.69 16.40 46.27
CA VAL A 1018 36.87 16.93 45.59
C VAL A 1018 36.49 18.22 44.86
N LYS A 1019 37.16 19.32 45.22
CA LYS A 1019 36.93 20.66 44.62
C LYS A 1019 37.91 21.02 43.50
N ASP A 1020 38.99 20.25 43.39
CA ASP A 1020 40.02 20.44 42.40
C ASP A 1020 39.60 19.75 41.09
N VAL A 1021 39.29 20.55 40.06
CA VAL A 1021 38.79 20.07 38.76
C VAL A 1021 39.80 19.15 38.07
N ASP A 1022 41.10 19.37 38.28
CA ASP A 1022 42.15 18.56 37.66
C ASP A 1022 42.25 17.15 38.25
N LYS A 1023 41.53 16.89 39.36
CA LYS A 1023 41.39 15.58 40.00
C LYS A 1023 40.03 14.93 39.74
N ILE A 1024 39.27 15.44 38.77
CA ILE A 1024 37.96 14.91 38.39
C ILE A 1024 38.00 14.48 36.93
N ARG A 1025 37.65 13.22 36.69
CA ARG A 1025 37.47 12.66 35.34
C ARG A 1025 36.05 12.93 34.87
N LEU A 1026 35.91 13.49 33.67
CA LEU A 1026 34.65 13.53 32.92
C LEU A 1026 34.71 12.53 31.76
N TYR A 1027 33.73 11.65 31.67
CA TYR A 1027 33.64 10.69 30.57
C TYR A 1027 32.19 10.45 30.18
N GLU A 1028 31.98 9.97 28.96
CA GLU A 1028 30.67 9.49 28.53
C GLU A 1028 30.69 7.99 28.27
N ALA A 1029 29.56 7.35 28.58
CA ALA A 1029 29.33 5.96 28.29
C ALA A 1029 28.10 5.77 27.41
N VAL A 1030 28.19 4.83 26.47
CA VAL A 1030 27.10 4.40 25.59
C VAL A 1030 26.97 2.89 25.76
N ASP A 1031 25.74 2.40 25.93
CA ASP A 1031 25.43 0.97 26.08
C ASP A 1031 26.35 0.24 27.09
N GLY A 1032 26.58 0.88 28.25
CA GLY A 1032 27.37 0.30 29.34
C GLY A 1032 28.89 0.25 29.12
N LYS A 1033 29.43 0.99 28.12
CA LYS A 1033 30.86 1.09 27.83
C LYS A 1033 31.34 2.53 27.89
N VAL A 1034 32.52 2.77 28.48
CA VAL A 1034 33.19 4.08 28.35
C VAL A 1034 33.61 4.25 26.89
N THR A 1035 33.14 5.31 26.25
CA THR A 1035 33.44 5.57 24.83
C THR A 1035 34.40 6.73 24.66
N LYS A 1036 34.34 7.73 25.54
CA LYS A 1036 35.19 8.91 25.45
C LYS A 1036 35.42 9.55 26.81
N GLU A 1037 36.67 9.96 27.05
CA GLU A 1037 37.06 10.80 28.18
C GLU A 1037 37.41 12.20 27.69
N PHE A 1038 37.07 13.21 28.49
CA PHE A 1038 37.21 14.60 28.11
C PHE A 1038 38.30 15.29 28.92
N SER A 1039 39.21 15.98 28.22
CA SER A 1039 40.17 16.87 28.87
C SER A 1039 39.48 18.19 29.28
N PRO A 1040 39.87 18.82 30.42
CA PRO A 1040 39.31 20.09 30.87
C PRO A 1040 39.35 21.22 29.83
N ASP A 1041 40.31 21.18 28.90
CA ASP A 1041 40.50 22.21 27.87
C ASP A 1041 39.62 22.01 26.63
N GLN A 1042 38.95 20.87 26.49
CA GLN A 1042 38.05 20.60 25.37
C GLN A 1042 36.76 21.43 25.48
N THR A 1043 36.11 21.67 24.34
CA THR A 1043 34.82 22.37 24.32
C THR A 1043 33.67 21.47 24.76
N VAL A 1044 32.70 22.05 25.47
CA VAL A 1044 31.47 21.36 25.89
C VAL A 1044 30.57 20.97 24.71
N ASP A 1045 30.75 21.54 23.51
CA ASP A 1045 29.98 21.15 22.32
C ASP A 1045 30.27 19.69 21.91
N ASN A 1046 31.45 19.16 22.30
CA ASN A 1046 31.87 17.79 22.00
C ASN A 1046 31.37 16.73 23.00
N VAL A 1047 30.72 17.13 24.09
CA VAL A 1047 30.23 16.22 25.16
C VAL A 1047 28.82 15.73 24.80
N ALA A 1048 28.48 14.45 25.00
CA ALA A 1048 27.14 13.91 24.75
C ALA A 1048 26.59 14.25 23.34
N MET A 1049 27.40 14.04 22.30
CA MET A 1049 26.95 14.22 20.91
C MET A 1049 25.98 13.10 20.50
N ASP A 1050 26.15 11.91 21.04
CA ASP A 1050 25.21 10.79 20.89
C ASP A 1050 24.01 10.97 21.85
N LYS A 1051 22.79 10.80 21.33
CA LYS A 1051 21.55 10.86 22.12
C LYS A 1051 21.47 9.77 23.20
N LYS A 1052 22.20 8.64 23.03
CA LYS A 1052 22.28 7.55 24.00
C LYS A 1052 23.40 7.73 25.03
N ALA A 1053 24.28 8.70 24.86
CA ALA A 1053 25.41 8.91 25.77
C ALA A 1053 24.96 9.37 27.14
N ILE A 1054 25.51 8.74 28.18
CA ILE A 1054 25.35 9.13 29.57
C ILE A 1054 26.69 9.71 30.05
N VAL A 1055 26.67 10.96 30.50
CA VAL A 1055 27.88 11.65 30.98
C VAL A 1055 28.06 11.41 32.47
N TYR A 1056 29.26 11.03 32.86
CA TYR A 1056 29.67 10.77 34.24
C TYR A 1056 30.82 11.68 34.65
N ALA A 1057 30.80 12.14 35.90
CA ALA A 1057 31.91 12.80 36.55
C ALA A 1057 32.29 12.04 37.81
N GLU A 1058 33.57 11.69 37.97
CA GLU A 1058 34.07 10.98 39.14
C GLU A 1058 35.40 11.57 39.63
N PRO A 1059 35.66 11.60 40.95
CA PRO A 1059 37.00 11.86 41.46
C PRO A 1059 37.96 10.77 40.96
N ILE A 1060 39.14 11.16 40.48
CA ILE A 1060 40.17 10.22 40.06
C ILE A 1060 40.59 9.38 41.29
N PRO A 1061 40.48 8.04 41.23
CA PRO A 1061 40.80 7.18 42.36
C PRO A 1061 42.25 7.33 42.86
N LYS A 1062 42.46 7.14 44.17
CA LYS A 1062 43.78 7.27 44.81
C LYS A 1062 44.81 6.31 44.21
N ASP A 1063 44.40 5.09 43.89
CA ASP A 1063 45.22 4.07 43.25
C ASP A 1063 45.65 4.45 41.82
N GLU A 1064 44.89 5.31 41.14
CA GLU A 1064 45.29 5.88 39.85
C GLU A 1064 46.24 7.08 40.02
N LEU A 1065 46.01 7.93 41.01
CA LEU A 1065 46.92 9.05 41.31
C LEU A 1065 48.31 8.57 41.79
N GLU A 1066 48.37 7.40 42.43
CA GLU A 1066 49.59 6.80 42.97
C GLU A 1066 50.18 5.69 42.08
N MET A 1067 49.60 5.45 40.89
CA MET A 1067 50.05 4.36 40.02
C MET A 1067 51.46 4.58 39.48
N ASN A 1068 52.22 3.50 39.32
CA ASN A 1068 53.48 3.56 38.58
C ASN A 1068 53.19 3.58 37.08
N GLN A 1069 53.42 4.72 36.43
CA GLN A 1069 53.07 4.92 35.01
C GLN A 1069 53.84 4.00 34.05
N ASP A 1070 55.02 3.50 34.45
CA ASP A 1070 55.84 2.62 33.61
C ASP A 1070 55.47 1.14 33.78
N GLU A 1071 54.93 0.76 34.95
CA GLU A 1071 54.70 -0.64 35.30
C GLU A 1071 53.23 -1.02 35.34
N ASP A 1072 52.36 -0.16 35.86
CA ASP A 1072 50.92 -0.40 36.01
C ASP A 1072 50.16 -0.01 34.74
N ARG A 1073 48.89 -0.41 34.64
CA ARG A 1073 48.06 -0.06 33.48
C ARG A 1073 46.64 0.28 33.89
N LEU A 1074 46.12 1.39 33.36
CA LEU A 1074 44.73 1.73 33.47
C LEU A 1074 43.92 0.92 32.45
N ILE A 1075 42.89 0.22 32.93
CA ILE A 1075 42.02 -0.65 32.12
C ILE A 1075 40.55 -0.24 32.29
N GLN A 1076 39.70 -0.67 31.36
CA GLN A 1076 38.26 -0.54 31.47
C GLN A 1076 37.63 -1.76 32.15
N VAL A 1077 36.62 -1.51 32.99
CA VAL A 1077 35.80 -2.55 33.62
C VAL A 1077 34.35 -2.37 33.17
N VAL A 1078 33.72 -3.47 32.76
CA VAL A 1078 32.32 -3.51 32.30
C VAL A 1078 31.55 -4.59 33.03
N HIS A 1079 30.24 -4.43 33.15
CA HIS A 1079 29.35 -5.40 33.79
C HIS A 1079 28.38 -5.97 32.77
N TYR A 1080 28.10 -7.27 32.85
CA TYR A 1080 27.11 -7.94 32.01
C TYR A 1080 26.52 -9.15 32.74
N HIS A 1081 25.50 -9.78 32.16
CA HIS A 1081 24.95 -11.02 32.70
C HIS A 1081 24.69 -12.03 31.59
N ASN A 1082 25.37 -13.19 31.63
CA ASN A 1082 25.32 -14.28 30.65
C ASN A 1082 25.80 -13.90 29.23
N HIS A 1083 25.29 -12.82 28.65
CA HIS A 1083 25.61 -12.36 27.30
C HIS A 1083 26.67 -11.26 27.34
N PRO A 1084 27.90 -11.52 26.86
CA PRO A 1084 29.04 -10.60 26.94
C PRO A 1084 28.96 -9.42 25.96
N SER A 1085 27.86 -9.28 25.21
CA SER A 1085 27.52 -8.15 24.36
C SER A 1085 26.50 -7.19 25.00
N GLU A 1086 25.83 -7.61 26.07
CA GLU A 1086 24.76 -6.86 26.76
C GLU A 1086 25.24 -6.31 28.10
N PHE A 1087 25.79 -5.09 28.08
CA PHE A 1087 26.35 -4.47 29.26
C PHE A 1087 25.30 -3.72 30.09
N HIS A 1088 25.49 -3.73 31.41
CA HIS A 1088 24.67 -2.99 32.36
C HIS A 1088 25.52 -2.26 33.40
N SER A 1089 24.87 -1.59 34.35
CA SER A 1089 25.52 -0.83 35.44
C SER A 1089 26.49 0.26 34.92
N ILE A 1090 27.29 0.85 35.80
CA ILE A 1090 28.18 1.97 35.47
C ILE A 1090 29.57 1.40 35.11
N PRO A 1091 30.06 1.53 33.86
CA PRO A 1091 31.43 1.15 33.53
C PRO A 1091 32.42 2.14 34.13
N PHE A 1092 33.62 1.69 34.46
CA PHE A 1092 34.61 2.52 35.15
C PHE A 1092 36.05 2.14 34.79
N ARG A 1093 36.99 3.04 35.07
CA ARG A 1093 38.43 2.79 34.93
C ARG A 1093 39.00 2.17 36.20
N PHE A 1094 39.97 1.27 36.03
CA PHE A 1094 40.60 0.55 37.13
C PHE A 1094 42.08 0.30 36.86
N VAL A 1095 42.92 0.38 37.89
CA VAL A 1095 44.37 0.21 37.76
C VAL A 1095 44.76 -1.26 37.97
N ALA A 1096 45.29 -1.91 36.94
CA ALA A 1096 45.92 -3.22 37.02
C ALA A 1096 47.38 -3.05 37.46
N ILE A 1097 47.70 -3.50 38.68
CA ILE A 1097 49.02 -3.34 39.30
C ILE A 1097 49.93 -4.53 38.95
N LYS A 1098 51.19 -4.26 38.62
CA LYS A 1098 52.18 -5.30 38.29
C LYS A 1098 52.54 -6.14 39.52
N GLY A 1099 52.48 -7.46 39.39
CA GLY A 1099 52.77 -8.40 40.47
C GLY A 1099 51.68 -8.52 41.54
N GLU A 1100 50.53 -7.85 41.38
CA GLU A 1100 49.40 -7.94 42.31
C GLU A 1100 48.67 -9.29 42.15
N PRO A 1101 48.57 -10.12 43.20
CA PRO A 1101 47.75 -11.32 43.17
C PRO A 1101 46.28 -10.95 42.92
N PHE A 1102 45.59 -11.71 42.07
CA PHE A 1102 44.21 -11.37 41.68
C PHE A 1102 43.22 -11.34 42.85
N GLU A 1103 43.51 -12.02 43.97
CA GLU A 1103 42.70 -11.91 45.20
C GLU A 1103 42.74 -10.50 45.82
N GLU A 1104 43.86 -9.78 45.73
CA GLU A 1104 43.93 -8.38 46.16
C GLU A 1104 43.22 -7.45 45.16
N THR A 1105 43.35 -7.74 43.86
CA THR A 1105 42.58 -7.07 42.80
C THR A 1105 41.08 -7.19 43.04
N LYS A 1106 40.58 -8.39 43.40
CA LYS A 1106 39.17 -8.63 43.74
C LYS A 1106 38.70 -7.77 44.91
N LYS A 1107 39.48 -7.66 45.99
CA LYS A 1107 39.12 -6.82 47.14
C LYS A 1107 38.97 -5.34 46.75
N ARG A 1108 39.84 -4.85 45.87
CA ARG A 1108 39.76 -3.47 45.33
C ARG A 1108 38.54 -3.28 44.43
N LEU A 1109 38.25 -4.23 43.53
CA LEU A 1109 37.05 -4.21 42.69
C LEU A 1109 35.76 -4.27 43.52
N GLN A 1110 35.70 -5.11 44.56
CA GLN A 1110 34.55 -5.19 45.47
C GLN A 1110 34.30 -3.85 46.17
N ARG A 1111 35.38 -3.22 46.68
CA ARG A 1111 35.30 -1.91 47.34
C ARG A 1111 34.82 -0.82 46.38
N ARG A 1112 35.29 -0.82 45.12
CA ARG A 1112 34.91 0.17 44.10
C ARG A 1112 33.46 0.01 43.65
N THR A 1113 33.05 -1.22 43.35
CA THR A 1113 31.68 -1.55 42.93
C THR A 1113 30.66 -1.39 44.07
N GLY A 1114 31.11 -1.53 45.32
CA GLY A 1114 30.25 -1.45 46.50
C GLY A 1114 29.28 -2.64 46.61
N LEU A 1115 29.57 -3.75 45.92
CA LEU A 1115 28.79 -4.99 46.01
C LEU A 1115 28.99 -5.63 47.39
N GLY A 1116 27.88 -6.01 48.04
CA GLY A 1116 27.93 -6.72 49.32
C GLY A 1116 28.50 -8.13 49.16
N ASP A 1117 29.01 -8.72 50.24
CA ASP A 1117 29.75 -9.99 50.21
C ASP A 1117 28.99 -11.14 49.55
N MET A 1118 27.68 -11.20 49.75
CA MET A 1118 26.82 -12.24 49.14
C MET A 1118 26.68 -12.10 47.62
N ASP A 1119 26.71 -10.87 47.11
CA ASP A 1119 26.63 -10.59 45.67
C ASP A 1119 27.99 -10.75 45.02
N TRP A 1120 29.05 -10.31 45.71
CA TRP A 1120 30.42 -10.44 45.24
C TRP A 1120 30.84 -11.89 45.01
N LYS A 1121 30.42 -12.82 45.89
CA LYS A 1121 30.66 -14.27 45.74
C LYS A 1121 30.12 -14.87 44.43
N LYS A 1122 29.15 -14.21 43.80
CA LYS A 1122 28.51 -14.68 42.57
C LYS A 1122 29.12 -14.08 41.30
N VAL A 1123 30.02 -13.11 41.44
CA VAL A 1123 30.67 -12.44 40.31
C VAL A 1123 31.66 -13.38 39.65
N LYS A 1124 31.51 -13.60 38.35
CA LYS A 1124 32.53 -14.28 37.53
C LYS A 1124 33.36 -13.24 36.79
N PHE A 1125 34.65 -13.52 36.63
CA PHE A 1125 35.60 -12.60 36.01
C PHE A 1125 36.01 -13.11 34.64
N THR A 1126 36.00 -12.22 33.66
CA THR A 1126 36.33 -12.53 32.27
C THR A 1126 37.23 -11.48 31.68
N VAL A 1127 38.11 -11.87 30.77
CA VAL A 1127 38.83 -10.96 29.88
C VAL A 1127 38.03 -10.85 28.59
N LEU A 1128 37.57 -9.64 28.29
CA LEU A 1128 36.84 -9.33 27.07
C LEU A 1128 37.78 -8.60 26.12
N ARG A 1129 37.95 -9.13 24.91
CA ARG A 1129 38.74 -8.48 23.86
C ARG A 1129 37.87 -7.95 22.74
N ASN A 1130 38.23 -6.78 22.22
CA ASN A 1130 37.52 -6.08 21.16
C ASN A 1130 36.04 -5.81 21.49
N LEU A 1131 35.80 -4.89 22.44
CA LEU A 1131 34.45 -4.50 22.86
C LEU A 1131 33.60 -3.87 21.75
N LEU A 1132 34.20 -3.47 20.62
CA LEU A 1132 33.49 -2.87 19.49
C LEU A 1132 32.90 -3.93 18.54
N ALA A 1133 33.31 -5.19 18.66
CA ALA A 1133 32.72 -6.29 17.90
C ALA A 1133 31.29 -6.61 18.37
N PRO A 1134 30.39 -7.07 17.47
CA PRO A 1134 29.06 -7.55 17.83
C PRO A 1134 29.08 -8.66 18.89
N GLU A 1135 30.11 -9.51 18.84
CA GLU A 1135 30.41 -10.53 19.84
C GLU A 1135 31.87 -10.41 20.29
N PRO A 1136 32.15 -9.89 21.50
CA PRO A 1136 33.51 -9.77 22.00
C PRO A 1136 34.10 -11.14 22.36
N LEU A 1137 35.40 -11.29 22.18
CA LEU A 1137 36.12 -12.52 22.54
C LEU A 1137 36.23 -12.63 24.06
N VAL A 1138 35.60 -13.66 24.63
CA VAL A 1138 35.54 -13.88 26.09
C VAL A 1138 36.50 -14.97 26.53
N THR A 1139 37.37 -14.65 27.48
CA THR A 1139 38.20 -15.65 28.18
C THR A 1139 37.84 -15.66 29.67
N VAL A 1140 37.36 -16.79 30.18
CA VAL A 1140 37.01 -16.94 31.60
C VAL A 1140 38.28 -17.09 32.44
N ILE A 1141 38.30 -16.45 33.60
CA ILE A 1141 39.40 -16.58 34.56
C ILE A 1141 39.09 -17.75 35.50
N ASP A 1142 39.48 -18.96 35.08
CA ASP A 1142 39.11 -20.23 35.75
C ASP A 1142 39.95 -20.55 37.00
N ASN A 1143 41.21 -20.08 37.08
CA ASN A 1143 42.07 -20.27 38.25
C ASN A 1143 42.56 -18.93 38.83
N PRO A 1144 41.77 -18.31 39.73
CA PRO A 1144 42.10 -17.00 40.31
C PRO A 1144 43.40 -16.95 41.11
N ALA A 1145 43.88 -18.10 41.62
CA ALA A 1145 45.07 -18.17 42.48
C ALA A 1145 46.38 -17.96 41.69
N GLU A 1146 46.38 -18.25 40.40
CA GLU A 1146 47.55 -18.13 39.51
C GLU A 1146 47.42 -16.97 38.51
N PHE A 1147 46.25 -16.33 38.46
CA PHE A 1147 45.99 -15.22 37.55
C PHE A 1147 46.55 -13.91 38.10
N GLU A 1148 47.13 -13.10 37.21
CA GLU A 1148 47.59 -11.74 37.49
C GLU A 1148 47.02 -10.82 36.41
N LEU A 1149 46.16 -9.88 36.81
CA LEU A 1149 45.42 -9.03 35.86
C LEU A 1149 46.35 -8.26 34.92
N ARG A 1150 47.50 -7.79 35.43
CA ARG A 1150 48.48 -7.05 34.64
C ARG A 1150 49.12 -7.86 33.52
N LYS A 1151 49.23 -9.20 33.67
CA LYS A 1151 49.78 -10.11 32.65
C LYS A 1151 48.82 -10.33 31.48
N ALA A 1152 47.53 -10.01 31.62
CA ALA A 1152 46.54 -10.16 30.54
C ALA A 1152 46.75 -9.18 29.35
N ARG A 1153 47.57 -8.13 29.54
CA ARG A 1153 47.93 -7.13 28.50
C ARG A 1153 46.70 -6.55 27.79
N LEU A 1154 45.71 -6.11 28.56
CA LEU A 1154 44.49 -5.48 28.04
C LEU A 1154 44.84 -4.17 27.31
N GLN A 1155 44.39 -4.06 26.07
CA GLN A 1155 44.45 -2.83 25.28
C GLN A 1155 43.28 -1.90 25.65
N GLU A 1156 43.22 -0.72 25.03
CA GLU A 1156 42.16 0.27 25.29
C GLU A 1156 40.76 -0.21 24.88
N GLU A 1157 40.69 -1.09 23.88
CA GLU A 1157 39.47 -1.75 23.37
C GLU A 1157 39.13 -3.07 24.08
N ASP A 1158 39.94 -3.46 25.07
CA ASP A 1158 39.73 -4.64 25.90
C ASP A 1158 39.19 -4.20 27.28
N ALA A 1159 38.48 -5.10 27.97
CA ALA A 1159 38.05 -4.85 29.34
C ALA A 1159 38.12 -6.09 30.23
N LEU A 1160 38.15 -5.83 31.52
CA LEU A 1160 37.78 -6.82 32.53
C LEU A 1160 36.24 -6.84 32.64
N GLY A 1161 35.65 -7.98 32.31
CA GLY A 1161 34.21 -8.20 32.40
C GLY A 1161 33.82 -8.82 33.74
N LEU A 1162 32.84 -8.21 34.42
CA LEU A 1162 32.22 -8.70 35.63
C LEU A 1162 30.84 -9.28 35.29
N ASP A 1163 30.74 -10.61 35.22
CA ASP A 1163 29.47 -11.31 34.97
C ASP A 1163 28.69 -11.48 36.28
N HIS A 1164 27.60 -10.73 36.42
CA HIS A 1164 26.68 -10.82 37.54
C HIS A 1164 25.31 -10.25 37.19
N ILE A 1165 24.28 -10.67 37.92
CA ILE A 1165 22.91 -10.16 37.75
C ILE A 1165 22.85 -8.64 37.95
N ASP A 1166 22.19 -7.92 37.04
CA ASP A 1166 21.88 -6.50 37.20
C ASP A 1166 20.85 -6.27 38.32
N LYS A 1167 21.21 -5.43 39.28
CA LYS A 1167 20.33 -4.98 40.37
C LYS A 1167 20.06 -3.49 40.34
N SER A 1168 20.51 -2.79 39.30
CA SER A 1168 20.29 -1.36 39.15
C SER A 1168 18.79 -1.11 38.92
N SER A 1169 18.17 -0.33 39.82
CA SER A 1169 16.72 -0.13 39.88
C SER A 1169 16.22 0.87 38.82
N LYS A 1170 16.67 0.74 37.57
CA LYS A 1170 16.21 1.58 36.45
C LYS A 1170 15.54 0.70 35.40
N GLY A 1171 14.21 0.59 35.53
CA GLY A 1171 13.33 0.46 34.37
C GLY A 1171 13.04 -0.94 33.82
N ARG A 1172 12.59 -1.90 34.63
CA ARG A 1172 11.62 -2.91 34.13
C ARG A 1172 10.22 -2.30 34.06
N PHE A 1173 10.04 -1.33 33.15
CA PHE A 1173 8.72 -0.87 32.72
C PHE A 1173 8.77 -0.56 31.21
N SER A 1174 9.10 -1.58 30.42
CA SER A 1174 8.72 -1.64 29.00
C SER A 1174 8.21 -3.03 28.58
N SER A 1175 7.94 -3.94 29.52
CA SER A 1175 7.38 -5.27 29.24
C SER A 1175 6.07 -5.50 30.00
N VAL A 1176 5.12 -4.57 29.88
CA VAL A 1176 3.73 -4.83 30.31
C VAL A 1176 3.07 -5.89 29.40
N PHE A 1177 3.68 -6.27 28.26
CA PHE A 1177 3.12 -7.25 27.33
C PHE A 1177 3.94 -8.54 27.11
N GLU A 1178 4.99 -8.79 27.89
CA GLU A 1178 5.75 -10.05 27.75
C GLU A 1178 6.06 -10.67 29.12
N LYS A 1179 5.07 -11.40 29.65
CA LYS A 1179 5.30 -12.55 30.52
C LYS A 1179 4.39 -13.67 30.03
N GLY A 1180 4.93 -14.89 30.02
CA GLY A 1180 4.20 -16.09 29.64
C GLY A 1180 2.84 -16.17 30.31
N ILE A 1181 1.82 -16.47 29.51
CA ILE A 1181 0.48 -16.76 29.97
C ILE A 1181 0.55 -18.03 30.82
N PHE A 1182 0.29 -17.88 32.12
CA PHE A 1182 -0.18 -18.98 32.94
C PHE A 1182 -1.70 -19.03 32.79
N ILE A 1183 -2.22 -20.13 32.26
CA ILE A 1183 -3.64 -20.46 32.40
C ILE A 1183 -3.81 -20.91 33.85
N ARG A 1184 -4.41 -20.06 34.69
CA ARG A 1184 -5.11 -20.57 35.88
C ARG A 1184 -6.33 -21.29 35.34
N GLY A 1185 -6.35 -22.61 35.52
CA GLY A 1185 -7.53 -23.44 35.29
C GLY A 1185 -8.70 -23.05 36.17
#